data_AF-G5ASX4-F1
#
_entry.id   AF-G5ASX4-F1
#
_cell.length_a   1.000
_cell.length_b   1.000
_cell.length_c   1.000
_cell.angle_alpha   90.00
_cell.angle_beta   90.00
_cell.angle_gamma   90.00
#
_symmetry.space_group_name_H-M   'P 1'
#
loop_
_entity.id
_entity.type
_entity.pdbx_description
1 polymer ?
#
loop_
_entity_poly.entity_id
_entity_poly.type
_entity_poly.pdbx_seq_one_letter_code
_entity_poly.pdbx_strand_id
1 'polypeptide(L)'
;MEAPYSMTAHYDEFQEVNLDDRNSSRYVIRIDQDGLTLPERTLYLAQDEESEKVLAAYRVFMERLLSLLGADSVQQKAQEILQLERRLANVSNSGLWAGAGAWAGPLSTVSSQITVSEYNDLGPDVSAMYNKVTLGQLQKITPYLRWKWLLDQIFQEDFSEDEEVVLLATDYMQQVSQLIRSTPHRILHNYLVWRVVVVLSEHLSPPFREALHELAREMEGSDKPQELARVCLGQANRHFGMALGALFVHEHFSAASKAKVQQLVEDIKYILGQRLEELDWMDAQTKAAARAKLQYMMVMVGYPDTLLKPEAVDKEYEFEVHEKTYFKNILNSIRFSIQLSVKKIRQEVDKSTWLLPPQALNAYYLPNKNQMVFPAGILQPTLYDPDFPQSLNYGGIGTIIGHELTHGYDDWGGQYDRSGNLLHWWTEASYSRFLRKAECIVRLYDNFTVYNQRVNGKHTLGENIADMGGLKLAYYAYQKWVREHGPEHPLHRLKYTHNQLFFIAFAQNWCIKRRSQSIYLQVLTDKHAPEHYRVLGSVSQFEEFGRAFHCPKDSPMNPVHKCSVWDPVPICELQRRISLLHAGSPARRDILKVPIILALGIPTCGPEQAGAEKNLSGVAVSKGLGLRAPAAEGEGAACPRSLCRSRAPGWLLEQPYDACPAERGRCCPADARVRTAAVKPAQQRRRLLPDDLDQDFSGFRLLVAVALKRAAKLELQTKLAA
;
A
#
# COMPACT_ATOMS: atom_id res chain seq x y z
N MET A 1 2.57 9.62 -37.04
CA MET A 1 2.44 8.72 -35.87
C MET A 1 2.07 9.61 -34.69
N GLU A 2 0.78 9.76 -34.41
CA GLU A 2 0.34 10.30 -33.12
C GLU A 2 0.43 9.11 -32.14
N ALA A 3 1.46 9.12 -31.28
CA ALA A 3 1.64 8.09 -30.27
C ALA A 3 0.91 8.55 -29.00
N PRO A 4 -0.10 7.82 -28.49
CA PRO A 4 -0.50 7.98 -27.11
C PRO A 4 0.61 7.38 -26.25
N TYR A 5 1.56 8.21 -25.84
CA TYR A 5 2.33 7.92 -24.65
C TYR A 5 1.37 8.02 -23.46
N SER A 6 1.42 6.98 -22.63
CA SER A 6 0.73 6.82 -21.36
C SER A 6 -0.70 7.39 -21.25
N MET A 7 -1.67 6.72 -21.87
CA MET A 7 -2.98 6.61 -21.19
C MET A 7 -2.90 5.47 -20.18
N THR A 8 -1.98 5.55 -19.22
CA THR A 8 -2.12 4.82 -17.97
C THR A 8 -3.41 5.27 -17.32
N ALA A 9 -4.26 4.32 -16.95
CA ALA A 9 -5.51 4.53 -16.25
C ALA A 9 -5.31 4.99 -14.79
N HIS A 10 -4.40 5.91 -14.53
CA HIS A 10 -4.23 6.55 -13.24
C HIS A 10 -4.52 8.03 -13.47
N TYR A 11 -5.77 8.44 -13.19
CA TYR A 11 -6.26 9.81 -13.42
C TYR A 11 -5.79 10.80 -12.35
N ASP A 12 -5.03 10.34 -11.35
CA ASP A 12 -4.61 11.16 -10.21
C ASP A 12 -3.35 11.99 -10.45
N GLU A 13 -2.58 11.70 -11.50
CA GLU A 13 -1.61 12.63 -12.06
C GLU A 13 -1.24 12.10 -13.43
N PHE A 14 -1.19 12.96 -14.44
CA PHE A 14 -0.51 12.60 -15.67
C PHE A 14 0.92 12.28 -15.26
N GLN A 15 1.28 10.99 -15.24
CA GLN A 15 2.49 10.43 -14.63
C GLN A 15 3.79 11.01 -15.21
N GLU A 16 3.68 11.85 -16.23
CA GLU A 16 4.79 12.54 -16.85
C GLU A 16 5.22 13.80 -16.08
N VAL A 17 4.36 14.52 -15.34
CA VAL A 17 4.78 15.73 -14.59
C VAL A 17 4.76 15.47 -13.10
N ASN A 18 5.94 15.40 -12.48
CA ASN A 18 6.10 15.05 -11.07
C ASN A 18 6.98 16.07 -10.35
N LEU A 19 6.98 16.03 -9.01
CA LEU A 19 8.02 16.71 -8.24
C LEU A 19 9.39 16.18 -8.66
N ASP A 20 10.38 17.08 -8.81
CA ASP A 20 11.76 16.64 -9.00
C ASP A 20 12.31 16.09 -7.69
N ASP A 21 12.63 14.79 -7.65
CA ASP A 21 13.12 14.13 -6.44
C ASP A 21 14.36 14.82 -5.86
N ARG A 22 15.21 15.46 -6.68
CA ARG A 22 16.39 16.21 -6.19
C ARG A 22 16.13 17.70 -5.97
N ASN A 23 14.95 18.20 -6.34
CA ASN A 23 14.52 19.57 -6.11
C ASN A 23 13.00 19.66 -5.95
N SER A 24 12.52 19.39 -4.73
CA SER A 24 11.10 19.34 -4.39
C SER A 24 10.35 20.67 -4.47
N SER A 25 11.00 21.74 -4.94
CA SER A 25 10.39 23.05 -5.18
C SER A 25 9.95 23.26 -6.63
N ARG A 26 10.28 22.32 -7.55
CA ARG A 26 9.88 22.38 -8.96
C ARG A 26 9.27 21.06 -9.43
N TYR A 27 8.52 21.16 -10.52
CA TYR A 27 8.09 20.01 -11.31
C TYR A 27 9.12 19.66 -12.39
N VAL A 28 9.11 18.41 -12.84
CA VAL A 28 9.94 17.90 -13.94
C VAL A 28 9.18 16.86 -14.74
N ILE A 29 9.55 16.71 -16.02
CA ILE A 29 9.06 15.61 -16.85
C ILE A 29 9.76 14.32 -16.42
N ARG A 30 9.01 13.33 -15.96
CA ARG A 30 9.47 12.00 -15.53
C ARG A 30 9.08 10.96 -16.57
N ILE A 31 10.03 10.13 -16.96
CA ILE A 31 9.85 9.03 -17.91
C ILE A 31 10.28 7.74 -17.22
N ASP A 32 9.36 6.78 -17.18
CA ASP A 32 9.54 5.51 -16.49
C ASP A 32 9.01 4.33 -17.33
N GLN A 33 9.11 3.12 -16.78
CA GLN A 33 8.54 1.92 -17.39
C GLN A 33 7.01 1.87 -17.30
N ASP A 34 6.35 1.63 -18.42
CA ASP A 34 4.94 1.23 -18.50
C ASP A 34 4.69 0.43 -19.80
N GLY A 35 3.52 -0.17 -19.95
CA GLY A 35 3.04 -0.77 -21.18
C GLY A 35 2.36 -2.12 -20.99
N LEU A 36 2.20 -2.57 -19.75
CA LEU A 36 1.57 -3.84 -19.42
C LEU A 36 0.12 -3.64 -18.99
N THR A 37 -0.74 -4.57 -19.41
CA THR A 37 -2.16 -4.59 -19.05
C THR A 37 -2.41 -5.48 -17.85
N LEU A 38 -1.71 -6.62 -17.78
CA LEU A 38 -1.66 -7.41 -16.55
C LEU A 38 -0.73 -6.72 -15.54
N PRO A 39 -1.02 -6.91 -14.25
CA PRO A 39 -0.51 -6.08 -13.19
C PRO A 39 0.91 -6.43 -12.73
N GLU A 40 1.53 -7.46 -13.32
CA GLU A 40 2.91 -7.80 -13.02
C GLU A 40 3.54 -8.53 -14.20
N ARG A 41 4.82 -8.26 -14.47
CA ARG A 41 5.53 -8.87 -15.61
C ARG A 41 5.58 -10.39 -15.52
N THR A 42 5.65 -10.97 -14.32
CA THR A 42 5.75 -12.43 -14.14
C THR A 42 4.51 -13.17 -14.64
N LEU A 43 3.33 -12.53 -14.64
CA LEU A 43 2.10 -13.11 -15.20
C LEU A 43 2.19 -13.38 -16.71
N TYR A 44 3.01 -12.60 -17.42
CA TYR A 44 3.27 -12.81 -18.85
C TYR A 44 4.27 -13.93 -19.12
N LEU A 45 5.11 -14.27 -18.14
CA LEU A 45 6.15 -15.29 -18.25
C LEU A 45 5.58 -16.70 -18.07
N ALA A 46 4.37 -16.83 -17.48
CA ALA A 46 3.66 -18.10 -17.29
C ALA A 46 4.56 -19.19 -16.69
N GLN A 47 5.15 -18.89 -15.53
CA GLN A 47 6.14 -19.75 -14.87
C GLN A 47 5.52 -20.71 -13.86
N ASP A 48 4.22 -20.54 -13.56
CA ASP A 48 3.45 -21.35 -12.64
C ASP A 48 2.00 -21.51 -13.12
N GLU A 49 1.27 -22.42 -12.49
CA GLU A 49 -0.11 -22.77 -12.88
C GLU A 49 -1.08 -21.57 -12.82
N GLU A 50 -0.90 -20.67 -11.86
CA GLU A 50 -1.80 -19.51 -11.68
C GLU A 50 -1.53 -18.45 -12.75
N SER A 51 -0.26 -18.13 -13.04
CA SER A 51 0.12 -17.24 -14.13
C SER A 51 -0.29 -17.78 -15.50
N GLU A 52 -0.24 -19.11 -15.73
CA GLU A 52 -0.76 -19.74 -16.95
C GLU A 52 -2.27 -19.52 -17.13
N LYS A 53 -3.06 -19.74 -16.07
CA LYS A 53 -4.51 -19.51 -16.08
C LYS A 53 -4.85 -18.05 -16.36
N VAL A 54 -4.21 -17.12 -15.67
CA VAL A 54 -4.41 -15.68 -15.85
C VAL A 54 -4.07 -15.27 -17.28
N LEU A 55 -2.97 -15.74 -17.84
CA LEU A 55 -2.54 -15.39 -19.19
C LEU A 55 -3.47 -15.96 -20.27
N ALA A 56 -4.02 -17.16 -20.06
CA ALA A 56 -5.04 -17.74 -20.92
C ALA A 56 -6.34 -16.93 -20.88
N ALA A 57 -6.81 -16.56 -19.68
CA ALA A 57 -7.98 -15.71 -19.50
C ALA A 57 -7.80 -14.34 -20.17
N TYR A 58 -6.60 -13.76 -20.05
CA TYR A 58 -6.28 -12.47 -20.65
C TYR A 58 -6.35 -12.50 -22.17
N ARG A 59 -5.91 -13.60 -22.80
CA ARG A 59 -6.09 -13.81 -24.24
C ARG A 59 -7.56 -13.86 -24.63
N VAL A 60 -8.39 -14.59 -23.88
CA VAL A 60 -9.84 -14.66 -24.13
C VAL A 60 -10.48 -13.28 -24.03
N PHE A 61 -10.09 -12.51 -23.02
CA PHE A 61 -10.50 -11.13 -22.84
C PHE A 61 -10.14 -10.23 -24.04
N MET A 62 -8.90 -10.32 -24.55
CA MET A 62 -8.50 -9.62 -25.78
C MET A 62 -9.40 -9.96 -26.96
N GLU A 63 -9.57 -11.26 -27.23
CA GLU A 63 -10.36 -11.74 -28.37
C GLU A 63 -11.82 -11.28 -28.24
N ARG A 64 -12.37 -11.26 -27.02
CA ARG A 64 -13.73 -10.81 -26.74
C ARG A 64 -13.90 -9.32 -27.03
N LEU A 65 -13.03 -8.46 -26.49
CA LEU A 65 -13.12 -7.01 -26.72
C LEU A 65 -12.92 -6.64 -28.20
N LEU A 66 -11.94 -7.26 -28.86
CA LEU A 66 -11.71 -7.05 -30.29
C LEU A 66 -12.93 -7.47 -31.14
N SER A 67 -13.59 -8.56 -30.76
CA SER A 67 -14.84 -9.00 -31.43
C SER A 67 -15.97 -8.00 -31.24
N LEU A 68 -16.14 -7.47 -30.01
CA LEU A 68 -17.17 -6.46 -29.71
C LEU A 68 -16.95 -5.16 -30.49
N LEU A 69 -15.70 -4.83 -30.82
CA LEU A 69 -15.33 -3.68 -31.66
C LEU A 69 -15.43 -3.96 -33.17
N GLY A 70 -15.79 -5.18 -33.57
CA GLY A 70 -15.91 -5.57 -34.98
C GLY A 70 -14.57 -5.69 -35.70
N ALA A 71 -13.50 -6.06 -35.00
CA ALA A 71 -12.19 -6.25 -35.63
C ALA A 71 -12.16 -7.54 -36.47
N ASP A 72 -11.64 -7.45 -37.70
CA ASP A 72 -11.31 -8.66 -38.47
C ASP A 72 -10.05 -9.36 -37.91
N SER A 73 -9.90 -10.65 -38.19
CA SER A 73 -8.73 -11.47 -37.79
C SER A 73 -8.42 -11.36 -36.29
N VAL A 74 -9.46 -11.42 -35.46
CA VAL A 74 -9.43 -11.22 -34.00
C VAL A 74 -8.29 -11.99 -33.34
N GLN A 75 -8.19 -13.30 -33.58
CA GLN A 75 -7.21 -14.17 -32.95
C GLN A 75 -5.77 -13.78 -33.32
N GLN A 76 -5.55 -13.41 -34.58
CA GLN A 76 -4.23 -12.95 -35.03
C GLN A 76 -3.86 -11.64 -34.34
N LYS A 77 -4.76 -10.66 -34.32
CA LYS A 77 -4.50 -9.35 -33.70
C LYS A 77 -4.27 -9.48 -32.19
N ALA A 78 -5.08 -10.27 -31.49
CA ALA A 78 -4.90 -10.57 -30.08
C ALA A 78 -3.54 -11.21 -29.82
N GLN A 79 -3.16 -12.21 -30.62
CA GLN A 79 -1.87 -12.89 -30.49
C GLN A 79 -0.68 -11.95 -30.72
N GLU A 80 -0.75 -11.06 -31.71
CA GLU A 80 0.29 -10.07 -32.01
C GLU A 80 0.46 -9.04 -30.87
N ILE A 81 -0.65 -8.54 -30.32
CA ILE A 81 -0.65 -7.61 -29.18
C ILE A 81 -0.06 -8.32 -27.95
N LEU A 82 -0.53 -9.53 -27.65
CA LEU A 82 -0.03 -10.33 -26.52
C LEU A 82 1.46 -10.64 -26.64
N GLN A 83 1.96 -10.94 -27.84
CA GLN A 83 3.39 -11.14 -28.07
C GLN A 83 4.21 -9.86 -27.84
N LEU A 84 3.68 -8.70 -28.22
CA LEU A 84 4.34 -7.43 -27.92
C LEU A 84 4.37 -7.16 -26.41
N GLU A 85 3.25 -7.35 -25.70
CA GLU A 85 3.22 -7.20 -24.23
C GLU A 85 4.16 -8.19 -23.53
N ARG A 86 4.28 -9.44 -24.00
CA ARG A 86 5.29 -10.39 -23.48
C ARG A 86 6.72 -9.90 -23.69
N ARG A 87 7.03 -9.29 -24.85
CA ARG A 87 8.34 -8.69 -25.12
C ARG A 87 8.60 -7.49 -24.21
N LEU A 88 7.59 -6.66 -23.95
CA LEU A 88 7.67 -5.56 -22.99
C LEU A 88 7.92 -6.10 -21.57
N ALA A 89 7.14 -7.08 -21.12
CA ALA A 89 7.27 -7.68 -19.80
C ALA A 89 8.66 -8.29 -19.57
N ASN A 90 9.27 -8.87 -20.61
CA ASN A 90 10.62 -9.42 -20.51
C ASN A 90 11.68 -8.35 -20.23
N VAL A 91 11.50 -7.14 -20.76
CA VAL A 91 12.45 -6.03 -20.62
C VAL A 91 12.13 -5.09 -19.45
N SER A 92 10.92 -5.12 -18.90
CA SER A 92 10.51 -4.38 -17.68
C SER A 92 11.29 -4.83 -16.45
N ASN A 93 11.61 -3.94 -15.51
CA ASN A 93 12.20 -4.37 -14.24
C ASN A 93 11.11 -4.89 -13.27
N SER A 94 11.40 -5.97 -12.54
CA SER A 94 10.53 -6.55 -11.51
C SER A 94 10.47 -5.64 -10.27
N GLY A 95 9.29 -5.46 -9.66
CA GLY A 95 9.13 -4.75 -8.38
C GLY A 95 9.11 -3.21 -8.48
N LEU A 96 9.25 -2.67 -9.68
CA LEU A 96 9.04 -1.25 -10.00
C LEU A 96 7.59 -0.92 -10.37
N TRP A 97 6.77 -1.95 -10.58
CA TRP A 97 5.41 -1.84 -11.09
C TRP A 97 4.34 -2.07 -10.00
N ALA A 98 4.76 -2.35 -8.76
CA ALA A 98 3.89 -2.68 -7.63
C ALA A 98 2.98 -1.53 -7.15
N GLY A 99 3.33 -0.29 -7.48
CA GLY A 99 2.78 0.88 -6.80
C GLY A 99 1.43 1.40 -7.26
N ALA A 100 0.72 0.83 -8.25
CA ALA A 100 -0.53 1.46 -8.74
C ALA A 100 -1.79 0.57 -8.72
N GLY A 101 -1.72 -0.66 -8.22
CA GLY A 101 -2.84 -1.60 -8.38
C GLY A 101 -2.77 -2.88 -7.54
N ALA A 102 -2.05 -2.88 -6.41
CA ALA A 102 -1.96 -4.10 -5.62
C ALA A 102 -3.22 -4.41 -4.77
N TRP A 103 -4.02 -3.38 -4.46
CA TRP A 103 -5.32 -3.53 -3.77
C TRP A 103 -6.53 -3.41 -4.70
N ALA A 104 -6.38 -2.71 -5.82
CA ALA A 104 -7.29 -2.73 -6.95
C ALA A 104 -6.66 -3.63 -7.99
N GLY A 105 -6.96 -4.93 -7.94
CA GLY A 105 -6.53 -5.82 -9.00
C GLY A 105 -6.92 -5.25 -10.38
N PRO A 106 -6.29 -5.72 -11.45
CA PRO A 106 -6.19 -5.02 -12.74
C PRO A 106 -7.53 -4.74 -13.44
N LEU A 107 -8.62 -5.26 -12.90
CA LEU A 107 -9.99 -5.10 -13.37
C LEU A 107 -10.96 -4.72 -12.25
N SER A 108 -10.48 -4.65 -11.01
CA SER A 108 -11.15 -4.04 -9.86
C SER A 108 -10.74 -2.58 -9.67
N THR A 109 -10.66 -1.84 -10.78
CA THR A 109 -10.99 -0.39 -10.86
C THR A 109 -12.36 -0.03 -10.27
N VAL A 110 -13.07 -1.02 -9.69
CA VAL A 110 -14.44 -0.94 -9.24
C VAL A 110 -14.56 -0.83 -7.72
N SER A 111 -13.50 -0.97 -6.90
CA SER A 111 -13.59 -0.44 -5.53
C SER A 111 -13.19 1.04 -5.53
N SER A 112 -14.07 1.85 -4.96
CA SER A 112 -13.98 3.29 -4.69
C SER A 112 -12.83 3.70 -3.76
N GLN A 113 -11.68 3.05 -3.87
CA GLN A 113 -10.47 3.39 -3.16
C GLN A 113 -9.59 4.10 -4.18
N ILE A 114 -9.48 5.41 -4.03
CA ILE A 114 -8.38 6.14 -4.62
C ILE A 114 -7.16 5.57 -3.90
N THR A 115 -6.43 4.72 -4.61
CA THR A 115 -5.30 3.98 -4.07
C THR A 115 -4.12 4.94 -4.05
N VAL A 116 -3.74 5.40 -2.86
CA VAL A 116 -2.31 5.63 -2.58
C VAL A 116 -1.73 4.28 -2.24
N SER A 117 -1.52 3.46 -3.26
CA SER A 117 -0.25 2.76 -3.23
C SER A 117 0.71 3.75 -3.88
N GLU A 118 1.71 4.13 -3.09
CA GLU A 118 3.08 4.43 -3.52
C GLU A 118 3.21 5.39 -4.71
N TYR A 119 3.53 6.64 -4.40
CA TYR A 119 4.12 7.60 -5.33
C TYR A 119 5.46 7.03 -5.84
N ASN A 120 5.40 6.15 -6.84
CA ASN A 120 6.52 5.40 -7.41
C ASN A 120 7.69 5.18 -6.44
N ASP A 121 7.51 4.22 -5.53
CA ASP A 121 8.60 3.61 -4.78
C ASP A 121 9.49 2.84 -5.75
N LEU A 122 10.34 3.60 -6.44
CA LEU A 122 11.53 3.14 -7.12
C LEU A 122 12.25 2.21 -6.14
N GLY A 123 12.76 1.07 -6.62
CA GLY A 123 13.40 0.06 -5.78
C GLY A 123 14.45 0.65 -4.82
N PRO A 124 15.01 -0.13 -3.88
CA PRO A 124 15.76 0.34 -2.70
C PRO A 124 16.96 1.28 -2.95
N ASP A 125 17.31 1.57 -4.20
CA ASP A 125 18.27 2.61 -4.58
C ASP A 125 17.65 3.61 -5.58
N VAL A 126 16.74 4.46 -5.07
CA VAL A 126 16.11 5.57 -5.81
C VAL A 126 17.16 6.47 -6.45
N SER A 127 18.27 6.68 -5.74
CA SER A 127 19.38 7.51 -6.21
C SER A 127 20.06 6.92 -7.46
N ALA A 128 20.20 5.59 -7.55
CA ALA A 128 20.72 4.94 -8.75
C ALA A 128 19.75 4.98 -9.92
N MET A 129 18.44 5.01 -9.65
CA MET A 129 17.41 5.10 -10.67
C MET A 129 17.23 6.52 -11.23
N TYR A 130 17.44 7.54 -10.39
CA TYR A 130 17.33 8.94 -10.80
C TYR A 130 18.42 9.31 -11.83
N ASN A 131 18.05 9.31 -13.12
CA ASN A 131 18.93 9.76 -14.21
C ASN A 131 18.34 11.00 -14.89
N LYS A 132 18.83 12.17 -14.48
CA LYS A 132 18.45 13.45 -15.10
C LYS A 132 19.26 13.68 -16.37
N VAL A 133 18.55 13.85 -17.49
CA VAL A 133 19.12 14.06 -18.83
C VAL A 133 18.43 15.23 -19.52
N THR A 134 19.06 15.79 -20.55
CA THR A 134 18.42 16.74 -21.45
C THR A 134 17.57 16.02 -22.50
N LEU A 135 16.60 16.70 -23.12
CA LEU A 135 15.84 16.13 -24.25
C LEU A 135 16.74 15.70 -25.42
N GLY A 136 17.80 16.45 -25.72
CA GLY A 136 18.79 16.08 -26.73
C GLY A 136 19.55 14.80 -26.36
N GLN A 137 19.83 14.55 -25.08
CA GLN A 137 20.41 13.30 -24.60
C GLN A 137 19.39 12.16 -24.63
N LEU A 138 18.15 12.38 -24.20
CA LEU A 138 17.06 11.40 -24.29
C LEU A 138 16.88 10.92 -25.74
N GLN A 139 16.89 11.84 -26.71
CA GLN A 139 16.80 11.52 -28.13
C GLN A 139 17.94 10.61 -28.62
N LYS A 140 19.12 10.66 -28.00
CA LYS A 140 20.24 9.75 -28.31
C LYS A 140 20.08 8.38 -27.64
N ILE A 141 19.55 8.36 -26.41
CA ILE A 141 19.30 7.13 -25.64
C ILE A 141 18.19 6.29 -26.31
N THR A 142 17.12 6.93 -26.76
CA THR A 142 15.94 6.29 -27.35
C THR A 142 15.56 6.90 -28.71
N PRO A 143 16.34 6.61 -29.78
CA PRO A 143 16.34 7.39 -31.02
C PRO A 143 15.12 7.21 -31.94
N TYR A 144 14.30 6.17 -31.76
CA TYR A 144 13.19 5.88 -32.69
C TYR A 144 11.92 6.71 -32.44
N LEU A 145 11.84 7.38 -31.30
CA LEU A 145 10.78 8.32 -30.99
C LEU A 145 11.30 9.75 -31.17
N ARG A 146 10.49 10.62 -31.75
CA ARG A 146 10.80 12.06 -31.86
C ARG A 146 10.35 12.74 -30.57
N TRP A 147 11.17 12.69 -29.53
CA TRP A 147 10.79 13.12 -28.17
C TRP A 147 10.38 14.57 -28.08
N LYS A 148 11.21 15.48 -28.61
CA LYS A 148 10.88 16.92 -28.62
C LYS A 148 9.53 17.15 -29.27
N TRP A 149 9.33 16.64 -30.49
CA TRP A 149 8.06 16.79 -31.20
C TRP A 149 6.88 16.24 -30.38
N LEU A 150 7.03 15.06 -29.77
CA LEU A 150 5.99 14.45 -28.97
C LEU A 150 5.63 15.31 -27.75
N LEU A 151 6.63 15.76 -26.98
CA LEU A 151 6.42 16.59 -25.80
C LEU A 151 5.86 17.96 -26.17
N ASP A 152 6.31 18.56 -27.28
CA ASP A 152 5.75 19.81 -27.79
C ASP A 152 4.24 19.67 -28.08
N GLN A 153 3.80 18.51 -28.61
CA GLN A 153 2.38 18.25 -28.84
C GLN A 153 1.59 18.02 -27.55
N ILE A 154 2.17 17.31 -26.58
CA ILE A 154 1.50 17.00 -25.30
C ILE A 154 1.31 18.26 -24.47
N PHE A 155 2.37 19.05 -24.31
CA PHE A 155 2.38 20.23 -23.45
C PHE A 155 1.93 21.50 -24.18
N GLN A 156 1.87 21.49 -25.51
CA GLN A 156 1.60 22.68 -26.34
C GLN A 156 2.62 23.81 -26.07
N GLU A 157 3.87 23.43 -25.80
CA GLU A 157 5.03 24.31 -25.61
C GLU A 157 6.10 23.98 -26.66
N ASP A 158 7.04 24.90 -26.90
CA ASP A 158 8.22 24.64 -27.74
C ASP A 158 9.43 24.38 -26.83
N PHE A 159 9.66 23.11 -26.50
CA PHE A 159 10.75 22.74 -25.59
C PHE A 159 12.12 22.87 -26.24
N SER A 160 13.10 23.41 -25.52
CA SER A 160 14.50 23.36 -25.96
C SER A 160 15.04 21.93 -25.92
N GLU A 161 16.03 21.61 -26.75
CA GLU A 161 16.79 20.34 -26.61
C GLU A 161 17.52 20.25 -25.26
N ASP A 162 17.74 21.39 -24.60
CA ASP A 162 18.36 21.49 -23.27
C ASP A 162 17.37 21.29 -22.11
N GLU A 163 16.06 21.12 -22.38
CA GLU A 163 15.06 20.88 -21.32
C GLU A 163 15.43 19.62 -20.54
N GLU A 164 15.44 19.73 -19.20
CA GLU A 164 15.77 18.63 -18.31
C GLU A 164 14.57 17.71 -18.11
N VAL A 165 14.81 16.40 -18.22
CA VAL A 165 13.85 15.34 -17.93
C VAL A 165 14.50 14.29 -17.04
N VAL A 166 13.70 13.59 -16.23
CA VAL A 166 14.15 12.49 -15.37
C VAL A 166 13.77 11.17 -16.01
N LEU A 167 14.77 10.36 -16.33
CA LEU A 167 14.60 9.02 -16.88
C LEU A 167 14.91 8.00 -15.79
N LEU A 168 13.95 7.13 -15.44
CA LEU A 168 14.12 6.24 -14.30
C LEU A 168 14.46 4.81 -14.68
N ALA A 169 13.87 4.34 -15.77
CA ALA A 169 14.12 3.03 -16.34
C ALA A 169 14.95 3.14 -17.61
N THR A 170 16.21 3.60 -17.50
CA THR A 170 17.07 3.88 -18.67
C THR A 170 17.22 2.65 -19.58
N ASP A 171 17.57 1.50 -19.01
CA ASP A 171 17.78 0.25 -19.76
C ASP A 171 16.48 -0.27 -20.39
N TYR A 172 15.35 -0.13 -19.68
CA TYR A 172 14.03 -0.45 -20.21
C TYR A 172 13.73 0.40 -21.44
N MET A 173 13.92 1.72 -21.33
CA MET A 173 13.59 2.66 -22.40
C MET A 173 14.48 2.45 -23.63
N GLN A 174 15.76 2.11 -23.47
CA GLN A 174 16.63 1.69 -24.58
C GLN A 174 16.08 0.45 -25.29
N GLN A 175 15.69 -0.57 -24.53
CA GLN A 175 15.13 -1.81 -25.09
C GLN A 175 13.79 -1.56 -25.78
N VAL A 176 12.89 -0.76 -25.18
CA VAL A 176 11.63 -0.34 -25.80
C VAL A 176 11.88 0.41 -27.10
N SER A 177 12.90 1.27 -27.16
CA SER A 177 13.27 1.94 -28.40
C SER A 177 13.59 0.93 -29.52
N GLN A 178 14.32 -0.15 -29.21
CA GLN A 178 14.60 -1.23 -30.17
C GLN A 178 13.36 -2.07 -30.49
N LEU A 179 12.46 -2.29 -29.52
CA LEU A 179 11.18 -2.95 -29.75
C LEU A 179 10.31 -2.14 -30.73
N ILE A 180 10.26 -0.82 -30.59
CA ILE A 180 9.58 0.09 -31.52
C ILE A 180 10.18 -0.04 -32.92
N ARG A 181 11.51 0.00 -33.06
CA ARG A 181 12.19 -0.16 -34.36
C ARG A 181 11.84 -1.47 -35.05
N SER A 182 11.88 -2.57 -34.29
CA SER A 182 11.77 -3.94 -34.83
C SER A 182 10.34 -4.42 -35.04
N THR A 183 9.34 -3.69 -34.52
CA THR A 183 7.94 -4.11 -34.56
C THR A 183 7.21 -3.43 -35.71
N PRO A 184 6.47 -4.17 -36.56
CA PRO A 184 5.66 -3.57 -37.62
C PRO A 184 4.72 -2.48 -37.10
N HIS A 185 4.64 -1.34 -37.79
CA HIS A 185 3.81 -0.20 -37.37
C HIS A 185 2.35 -0.57 -37.12
N ARG A 186 1.80 -1.53 -37.88
CA ARG A 186 0.43 -2.04 -37.67
C ARG A 186 0.26 -2.66 -36.27
N ILE A 187 1.24 -3.41 -35.79
CA ILE A 187 1.19 -4.05 -34.47
C ILE A 187 1.32 -2.98 -33.38
N LEU A 188 2.25 -2.04 -33.54
CA LEU A 188 2.39 -0.89 -32.62
C LEU A 188 1.09 -0.08 -32.52
N HIS A 189 0.47 0.23 -33.66
CA HIS A 189 -0.81 0.94 -33.69
C HIS A 189 -1.92 0.13 -33.00
N ASN A 190 -2.04 -1.17 -33.29
CA ASN A 190 -3.03 -2.03 -32.65
C ASN A 190 -2.83 -2.11 -31.13
N TYR A 191 -1.60 -2.19 -30.66
CA TYR A 191 -1.26 -2.19 -29.25
C TYR A 191 -1.61 -0.86 -28.56
N LEU A 192 -1.29 0.28 -29.20
CA LEU A 192 -1.65 1.59 -28.65
C LEU A 192 -3.17 1.76 -28.54
N VAL A 193 -3.93 1.34 -29.57
CA VAL A 193 -5.40 1.32 -29.52
C VAL A 193 -5.91 0.35 -28.46
N TRP A 194 -5.29 -0.82 -28.31
CA TRP A 194 -5.63 -1.78 -27.27
C TRP A 194 -5.56 -1.19 -25.86
N ARG A 195 -4.48 -0.46 -25.55
CA ARG A 195 -4.34 0.24 -24.26
C ARG A 195 -5.52 1.18 -24.01
N VAL A 196 -5.93 1.97 -25.01
CA VAL A 196 -7.12 2.84 -24.90
C VAL A 196 -8.40 2.04 -24.68
N VAL A 197 -8.59 0.96 -25.43
CA VAL A 197 -9.79 0.12 -25.40
C VAL A 197 -9.98 -0.49 -24.02
N VAL A 198 -8.92 -1.04 -23.42
CA VAL A 198 -9.00 -1.66 -22.08
C VAL A 198 -9.48 -0.65 -21.05
N VAL A 199 -8.84 0.53 -21.02
CA VAL A 199 -9.19 1.60 -20.06
C VAL A 199 -10.62 2.08 -20.24
N LEU A 200 -11.06 2.27 -21.48
CA LEU A 200 -12.41 2.81 -21.73
C LEU A 200 -13.52 1.76 -21.61
N SER A 201 -13.20 0.47 -21.58
CA SER A 201 -14.19 -0.62 -21.60
C SER A 201 -15.12 -0.62 -20.39
N GLU A 202 -14.68 -0.14 -19.22
CA GLU A 202 -15.52 -0.06 -18.03
C GLU A 202 -16.68 0.94 -18.18
N HIS A 203 -16.55 1.90 -19.10
CA HIS A 203 -17.54 2.94 -19.35
C HIS A 203 -18.52 2.60 -20.48
N LEU A 204 -18.43 1.41 -21.06
CA LEU A 204 -19.24 0.97 -22.19
C LEU A 204 -20.42 0.09 -21.76
N SER A 205 -21.09 -0.50 -22.75
CA SER A 205 -22.28 -1.35 -22.57
C SER A 205 -21.96 -2.63 -21.78
N PRO A 206 -22.99 -3.34 -21.25
CA PRO A 206 -22.79 -4.53 -20.42
C PRO A 206 -21.83 -5.59 -20.99
N PRO A 207 -21.81 -5.91 -22.30
CA PRO A 207 -20.86 -6.89 -22.85
C PRO A 207 -19.38 -6.56 -22.63
N PHE A 208 -19.00 -5.27 -22.61
CA PHE A 208 -17.63 -4.85 -22.32
C PHE A 208 -17.29 -5.02 -20.83
N ARG A 209 -18.21 -4.61 -19.95
CA ARG A 209 -18.06 -4.78 -18.50
C ARG A 209 -18.06 -6.23 -18.05
N GLU A 210 -18.83 -7.08 -18.74
CA GLU A 210 -18.85 -8.52 -18.51
C GLU A 210 -17.50 -9.17 -18.86
N ALA A 211 -16.88 -8.78 -19.98
CA ALA A 211 -15.55 -9.25 -20.34
C ALA A 211 -14.48 -8.86 -19.30
N LEU A 212 -14.55 -7.63 -18.76
CA LEU A 212 -13.68 -7.20 -17.65
C LEU A 212 -13.91 -8.06 -16.39
N HIS A 213 -15.17 -8.33 -16.04
CA HIS A 213 -15.52 -9.16 -14.90
C HIS A 213 -15.05 -10.61 -15.04
N GLU A 214 -15.16 -11.21 -16.23
CA GLU A 214 -14.67 -12.56 -16.49
C GLU A 214 -13.17 -12.68 -16.25
N LEU A 215 -12.38 -11.72 -16.73
CA LEU A 215 -10.95 -11.71 -16.43
C LEU A 215 -10.68 -11.43 -14.94
N ALA A 216 -11.45 -10.54 -14.29
CA ALA A 216 -11.32 -10.27 -12.86
C ALA A 216 -11.63 -11.52 -12.01
N ARG A 217 -12.56 -12.37 -12.45
CA ARG A 217 -12.88 -13.63 -11.78
C ARG A 217 -11.67 -14.55 -11.74
N GLU A 218 -10.95 -14.68 -12.84
CA GLU A 218 -9.75 -15.53 -12.89
C GLU A 218 -8.59 -14.93 -12.09
N MET A 219 -8.47 -13.60 -12.06
CA MET A 219 -7.36 -12.92 -11.39
C MET A 219 -7.55 -12.71 -9.88
N GLU A 220 -8.78 -12.45 -9.44
CA GLU A 220 -9.08 -12.05 -8.07
C GLU A 220 -10.05 -13.01 -7.36
N GLY A 221 -10.69 -13.91 -8.11
CA GLY A 221 -11.70 -14.83 -7.59
C GLY A 221 -13.10 -14.21 -7.45
N SER A 222 -13.37 -13.09 -8.12
CA SER A 222 -14.65 -12.36 -8.03
C SER A 222 -15.81 -13.13 -8.68
N ASP A 223 -16.73 -13.66 -7.87
CA ASP A 223 -17.84 -14.51 -8.37
C ASP A 223 -18.96 -13.72 -9.07
N LYS A 224 -19.17 -12.45 -8.69
CA LYS A 224 -20.28 -11.61 -9.19
C LYS A 224 -19.77 -10.28 -9.71
N PRO A 225 -20.37 -9.74 -10.78
CA PRO A 225 -20.14 -8.36 -11.19
C PRO A 225 -20.51 -7.41 -10.06
N GLN A 226 -19.86 -6.25 -10.04
CA GLN A 226 -20.20 -5.22 -9.08
C GLN A 226 -21.54 -4.56 -9.41
N GLU A 227 -22.29 -4.21 -8.36
CA GLU A 227 -23.52 -3.43 -8.46
C GLU A 227 -23.27 -2.09 -9.17
N LEU A 228 -24.10 -1.77 -10.16
CA LEU A 228 -23.93 -0.58 -11.00
C LEU A 228 -23.87 0.71 -10.17
N ALA A 229 -24.65 0.82 -9.09
CA ALA A 229 -24.62 1.97 -8.20
C ALA A 229 -23.24 2.18 -7.57
N ARG A 230 -22.54 1.10 -7.22
CA ARG A 230 -21.16 1.18 -6.67
C ARG A 230 -20.15 1.54 -7.76
N VAL A 231 -20.33 1.04 -8.99
CA VAL A 231 -19.53 1.47 -10.15
C VAL A 231 -19.66 2.99 -10.33
N CYS A 232 -20.90 3.50 -10.38
CA CYS A 232 -21.16 4.94 -10.53
C CYS A 232 -20.57 5.76 -9.39
N LEU A 233 -20.67 5.29 -8.13
CA LEU A 233 -20.06 5.95 -6.98
C LEU A 233 -18.53 5.99 -7.09
N GLY A 234 -17.90 4.88 -7.51
CA GLY A 234 -16.46 4.84 -7.75
C GLY A 234 -16.02 5.86 -8.82
N GLN A 235 -16.78 5.96 -9.91
CA GLN A 235 -16.51 6.92 -10.98
C GLN A 235 -16.75 8.37 -10.54
N ALA A 236 -17.80 8.64 -9.76
CA ALA A 236 -18.02 9.95 -9.17
C ALA A 236 -16.87 10.33 -8.21
N ASN A 237 -16.41 9.40 -7.37
CA ASN A 237 -15.28 9.59 -6.48
C ASN A 237 -13.97 9.88 -7.23
N ARG A 238 -13.76 9.20 -8.35
CA ARG A 238 -12.59 9.36 -9.19
C ARG A 238 -12.53 10.70 -9.92
N HIS A 239 -13.67 11.18 -10.43
CA HIS A 239 -13.72 12.40 -11.23
C HIS A 239 -14.10 13.65 -10.43
N PHE A 240 -14.67 13.49 -9.24
CA PHE A 240 -15.17 14.58 -8.37
C PHE A 240 -14.78 14.36 -6.91
N GLY A 241 -13.62 13.75 -6.65
CA GLY A 241 -13.18 13.34 -5.32
C GLY A 241 -13.22 14.46 -4.28
N MET A 242 -12.66 15.63 -4.58
CA MET A 242 -12.63 16.77 -3.65
C MET A 242 -14.01 17.36 -3.41
N ALA A 243 -14.87 17.44 -4.44
CA ALA A 243 -16.25 17.88 -4.28
C ALA A 243 -17.07 16.92 -3.39
N LEU A 244 -16.95 15.61 -3.60
CA LEU A 244 -17.56 14.62 -2.71
C LEU A 244 -16.96 14.66 -1.29
N GLY A 245 -15.67 14.98 -1.19
CA GLY A 245 -14.99 15.16 0.10
C GLY A 245 -15.53 16.34 0.90
N ALA A 246 -15.85 17.45 0.25
CA ALA A 246 -16.50 18.58 0.91
C ALA A 246 -17.86 18.18 1.52
N LEU A 247 -18.67 17.43 0.77
CA LEU A 247 -19.95 16.89 1.26
C LEU A 247 -19.75 15.91 2.41
N PHE A 248 -18.82 14.96 2.27
CA PHE A 248 -18.53 13.94 3.28
C PHE A 248 -18.06 14.57 4.60
N VAL A 249 -17.14 15.53 4.55
CA VAL A 249 -16.62 16.22 5.73
C VAL A 249 -17.71 16.99 6.44
N HIS A 250 -18.55 17.72 5.70
CA HIS A 250 -19.65 18.49 6.26
C HIS A 250 -20.63 17.60 7.04
N GLU A 251 -20.90 16.39 6.56
CA GLU A 251 -21.88 15.49 7.17
C GLU A 251 -21.29 14.57 8.25
N HIS A 252 -20.04 14.13 8.10
CA HIS A 252 -19.49 13.02 8.89
C HIS A 252 -18.25 13.35 9.72
N PHE A 253 -17.65 14.55 9.60
CA PHE A 253 -16.39 14.83 10.29
C PHE A 253 -16.39 16.16 11.06
N SER A 254 -16.00 16.10 12.34
CA SER A 254 -16.03 17.25 13.24
C SER A 254 -14.66 17.90 13.44
N ALA A 255 -14.64 19.21 13.70
CA ALA A 255 -13.42 19.93 14.09
C ALA A 255 -12.82 19.39 15.40
N ALA A 256 -13.65 18.90 16.33
CA ALA A 256 -13.19 18.29 17.57
C ALA A 256 -12.42 16.97 17.32
N SER A 257 -12.89 16.15 16.37
CA SER A 257 -12.19 14.94 15.92
C SER A 257 -10.83 15.30 15.30
N LYS A 258 -10.79 16.33 14.43
CA LYS A 258 -9.54 16.85 13.85
C LYS A 258 -8.52 17.23 14.94
N ALA A 259 -8.96 17.96 15.97
CA ALA A 259 -8.09 18.39 17.08
C ALA A 259 -7.59 17.20 17.94
N LYS A 260 -8.45 16.24 18.26
CA LYS A 260 -8.06 15.04 19.02
C LYS A 260 -7.04 14.19 18.25
N VAL A 261 -7.23 14.01 16.94
CA VAL A 261 -6.28 13.25 16.09
C VAL A 261 -4.96 14.00 15.97
N GLN A 262 -4.98 15.33 15.85
CA GLN A 262 -3.75 16.13 15.89
C GLN A 262 -2.96 15.90 17.18
N GLN A 263 -3.64 15.79 18.33
CA GLN A 263 -2.99 15.48 19.60
C GLN A 263 -2.32 14.09 19.59
N LEU A 264 -2.98 13.05 19.05
CA LEU A 264 -2.38 11.73 18.88
C LEU A 264 -1.10 11.80 18.01
N VAL A 265 -1.13 12.59 16.94
CA VAL A 265 0.04 12.81 16.09
C VAL A 265 1.18 13.46 16.88
N GLU A 266 0.92 14.51 17.65
CA GLU A 266 1.96 15.16 18.45
C GLU A 266 2.54 14.23 19.52
N ASP A 267 1.71 13.42 20.18
CA ASP A 267 2.18 12.44 21.16
C ASP A 267 3.10 11.38 20.52
N ILE A 268 2.76 10.90 19.32
CA ILE A 268 3.56 9.91 18.60
C ILE A 268 4.86 10.51 18.04
N LYS A 269 4.80 11.72 17.47
CA LYS A 269 5.99 12.49 17.04
C LYS A 269 6.93 12.74 18.21
N TYR A 270 6.39 13.10 19.38
CA TYR A 270 7.18 13.30 20.59
C TYR A 270 7.95 12.03 20.96
N ILE A 271 7.31 10.86 20.94
CA ILE A 271 7.96 9.59 21.25
C ILE A 271 9.06 9.27 20.24
N LEU A 272 8.84 9.46 18.94
CA LEU A 272 9.90 9.25 17.95
C LEU A 272 11.10 10.18 18.23
N GLY A 273 10.84 11.45 18.52
CA GLY A 273 11.88 12.42 18.87
C GLY A 273 12.73 12.01 20.08
N GLN A 274 12.11 11.40 21.10
CA GLN A 274 12.83 10.83 22.24
C GLN A 274 13.65 9.60 21.82
N ARG A 275 13.04 8.67 21.09
CA ARG A 275 13.72 7.42 20.69
C ARG A 275 14.91 7.65 19.78
N LEU A 276 14.85 8.62 18.86
CA LEU A 276 15.98 8.97 18.00
C LEU A 276 17.25 9.30 18.81
N GLU A 277 17.13 9.86 20.02
CA GLU A 277 18.27 10.09 20.91
C GLU A 277 18.83 8.81 21.51
N GLU A 278 17.97 7.83 21.78
CA GLU A 278 18.31 6.58 22.46
C GLU A 278 18.88 5.52 21.50
N LEU A 279 18.64 5.63 20.18
CA LEU A 279 19.13 4.67 19.19
C LEU A 279 20.67 4.58 19.23
N ASP A 280 21.19 3.41 19.56
CA ASP A 280 22.63 3.17 19.73
C ASP A 280 23.37 2.98 18.39
N TRP A 281 22.63 2.66 17.34
CA TRP A 281 23.18 2.36 16.03
C TRP A 281 23.38 3.61 15.16
N MET A 282 22.80 4.76 15.50
CA MET A 282 23.00 6.04 14.80
C MET A 282 24.06 6.91 15.50
N ASP A 283 24.94 7.54 14.73
CA ASP A 283 25.84 8.58 15.27
C ASP A 283 25.12 9.92 15.51
N ALA A 284 25.78 10.82 16.24
CA ALA A 284 25.22 12.11 16.63
C ALA A 284 24.82 13.00 15.43
N GLN A 285 25.59 12.95 14.34
CA GLN A 285 25.30 13.73 13.14
C GLN A 285 24.01 13.24 12.47
N THR A 286 23.87 11.92 12.30
CA THR A 286 22.69 11.30 11.69
C THR A 286 21.47 11.48 12.59
N LYS A 287 21.61 11.40 13.92
CA LYS A 287 20.53 11.72 14.88
C LYS A 287 20.06 13.16 14.75
N ALA A 288 20.98 14.12 14.66
CA ALA A 288 20.63 15.53 14.49
C ALA A 288 19.88 15.77 13.16
N ALA A 289 20.30 15.14 12.07
CA ALA A 289 19.62 15.21 10.78
C ALA A 289 18.21 14.58 10.83
N ALA A 290 18.08 13.39 11.44
CA ALA A 290 16.78 12.74 11.63
C ALA A 290 15.81 13.60 12.45
N ARG A 291 16.29 14.24 13.53
CA ARG A 291 15.47 15.18 14.32
C ARG A 291 15.07 16.41 13.52
N ALA A 292 15.97 16.97 12.73
CA ALA A 292 15.65 18.09 11.86
C ALA A 292 14.57 17.70 10.83
N LYS A 293 14.62 16.48 10.29
CA LYS A 293 13.57 15.95 9.41
C LYS A 293 12.22 15.84 10.12
N LEU A 294 12.18 15.29 11.34
CA LEU A 294 10.97 15.19 12.16
C LEU A 294 10.32 16.55 12.43
N GLN A 295 11.14 17.57 12.71
CA GLN A 295 10.69 18.93 12.99
C GLN A 295 10.03 19.61 11.79
N TYR A 296 10.55 19.33 10.58
CA TYR A 296 10.02 19.90 9.33
C TYR A 296 8.89 19.08 8.72
N MET A 297 8.60 17.90 9.27
CA MET A 297 7.56 17.03 8.74
C MET A 297 6.17 17.66 8.89
N MET A 298 5.51 17.88 7.76
CA MET A 298 4.16 18.42 7.69
C MET A 298 3.13 17.35 8.02
N VAL A 299 2.06 17.78 8.68
CA VAL A 299 0.96 16.91 9.09
C VAL A 299 -0.34 17.49 8.56
N MET A 300 -1.14 16.66 7.90
CA MET A 300 -2.47 17.03 7.43
C MET A 300 -3.51 16.04 7.95
N VAL A 301 -4.58 16.55 8.54
CA VAL A 301 -5.61 15.72 9.22
C VAL A 301 -7.00 16.12 8.75
N GLY A 302 -7.80 15.12 8.39
CA GLY A 302 -9.19 15.25 7.96
C GLY A 302 -9.33 15.73 6.52
N TYR A 303 -9.09 17.02 6.30
CA TYR A 303 -9.35 17.70 5.03
C TYR A 303 -8.57 19.02 4.91
N PRO A 304 -8.27 19.49 3.69
CA PRO A 304 -7.69 20.82 3.47
C PRO A 304 -8.72 21.92 3.71
N ASP A 305 -8.30 23.01 4.34
CA ASP A 305 -9.20 24.13 4.69
C ASP A 305 -9.79 24.83 3.45
N THR A 306 -9.20 24.64 2.25
CA THR A 306 -9.74 25.12 0.97
C THR A 306 -11.08 24.49 0.62
N LEU A 307 -11.38 23.27 1.08
CA LEU A 307 -12.68 22.62 0.84
C LEU A 307 -13.86 23.32 1.51
N LEU A 308 -13.60 24.21 2.47
CA LEU A 308 -14.63 25.04 3.09
C LEU A 308 -15.03 26.25 2.23
N LYS A 309 -14.40 26.44 1.08
CA LYS A 309 -14.62 27.57 0.17
C LYS A 309 -15.17 27.04 -1.17
N PRO A 310 -16.47 27.20 -1.45
CA PRO A 310 -17.09 26.67 -2.67
C PRO A 310 -16.36 27.08 -3.96
N GLU A 311 -15.89 28.33 -4.03
CA GLU A 311 -15.21 28.86 -5.21
C GLU A 311 -13.87 28.17 -5.50
N ALA A 312 -13.20 27.66 -4.46
CA ALA A 312 -11.97 26.90 -4.62
C ALA A 312 -12.25 25.50 -5.20
N VAL A 313 -13.34 24.87 -4.78
CA VAL A 313 -13.79 23.57 -5.30
C VAL A 313 -14.25 23.70 -6.74
N ASP A 314 -15.04 24.73 -7.08
CA ASP A 314 -15.52 24.95 -8.45
C ASP A 314 -14.38 25.09 -9.46
N LYS A 315 -13.29 25.77 -9.07
CA LYS A 315 -12.08 25.94 -9.89
C LYS A 315 -11.35 24.63 -10.18
N GLU A 316 -11.51 23.62 -9.34
CA GLU A 316 -10.95 22.27 -9.58
C GLU A 316 -11.73 21.50 -10.64
N TYR A 317 -12.93 21.95 -11.04
CA TYR A 317 -13.87 21.19 -11.88
C TYR A 317 -14.43 22.00 -13.06
N GLU A 318 -13.57 22.67 -13.82
CA GLU A 318 -13.95 23.50 -14.98
C GLU A 318 -14.13 22.68 -16.28
N PHE A 319 -14.96 21.63 -16.26
CA PHE A 319 -15.31 20.85 -17.46
C PHE A 319 -16.80 20.55 -17.57
N GLU A 320 -17.29 20.36 -18.80
CA GLU A 320 -18.71 20.12 -19.06
C GLU A 320 -19.15 18.71 -18.68
N VAL A 321 -20.28 18.62 -17.97
CA VAL A 321 -20.97 17.38 -17.60
C VAL A 321 -22.42 17.46 -18.05
N HIS A 322 -22.91 16.41 -18.70
CA HIS A 322 -24.30 16.34 -19.14
C HIS A 322 -24.92 14.97 -18.83
N GLU A 323 -26.14 14.97 -18.26
CA GLU A 323 -26.78 13.79 -17.68
C GLU A 323 -26.96 12.62 -18.66
N LYS A 324 -27.12 12.92 -19.95
CA LYS A 324 -27.39 11.93 -21.01
C LYS A 324 -26.15 11.43 -21.74
N THR A 325 -24.96 11.95 -21.45
CA THR A 325 -23.74 11.65 -22.24
C THR A 325 -22.60 11.14 -21.36
N TYR A 326 -22.84 10.08 -20.60
CA TYR A 326 -21.86 9.52 -19.65
C TYR A 326 -20.45 9.34 -20.25
N PHE A 327 -20.32 8.66 -21.39
CA PHE A 327 -19.02 8.44 -22.02
C PHE A 327 -18.31 9.75 -22.40
N LYS A 328 -19.06 10.76 -22.87
CA LYS A 328 -18.51 12.09 -23.16
C LYS A 328 -18.05 12.80 -21.87
N ASN A 329 -18.79 12.66 -20.77
CA ASN A 329 -18.40 13.25 -19.48
C ASN A 329 -17.06 12.68 -19.00
N ILE A 330 -16.89 11.36 -19.14
CA ILE A 330 -15.61 10.69 -18.84
C ILE A 330 -14.49 11.30 -19.70
N LEU A 331 -14.66 11.33 -21.03
CA LEU A 331 -13.64 11.92 -21.92
C LEU A 331 -13.34 13.40 -21.61
N ASN A 332 -14.34 14.19 -21.27
CA ASN A 332 -14.17 15.60 -20.87
C ASN A 332 -13.32 15.72 -19.60
N SER A 333 -13.62 14.90 -18.58
CA SER A 333 -12.86 14.89 -17.33
C SER A 333 -11.41 14.46 -17.55
N ILE A 334 -11.18 13.40 -18.35
CA ILE A 334 -9.84 12.93 -18.69
C ILE A 334 -9.04 14.05 -19.35
N ARG A 335 -9.61 14.67 -20.38
CA ARG A 335 -8.98 15.78 -21.10
C ARG A 335 -8.60 16.92 -20.16
N PHE A 336 -9.50 17.27 -19.25
CA PHE A 336 -9.29 18.34 -18.28
C PHE A 336 -8.18 18.01 -17.28
N SER A 337 -8.15 16.78 -16.75
CA SER A 337 -7.06 16.31 -15.86
C SER A 337 -5.69 16.37 -16.54
N ILE A 338 -5.60 15.93 -17.81
CA ILE A 338 -4.36 16.04 -18.61
C ILE A 338 -3.93 17.51 -18.72
N GLN A 339 -4.87 18.41 -19.06
CA GLN A 339 -4.60 19.84 -19.20
C GLN A 339 -4.12 20.48 -17.89
N LEU A 340 -4.66 20.07 -16.73
CA LEU A 340 -4.17 20.54 -15.44
C LEU A 340 -2.76 20.04 -15.14
N SER A 341 -2.50 18.76 -15.40
CA SER A 341 -1.20 18.15 -15.09
C SER A 341 -0.07 18.75 -15.93
N VAL A 342 -0.27 18.93 -17.25
CA VAL A 342 0.78 19.51 -18.12
C VAL A 342 1.09 20.96 -17.74
N LYS A 343 0.12 21.73 -17.25
CA LYS A 343 0.33 23.12 -16.79
C LYS A 343 1.22 23.19 -15.55
N LYS A 344 1.32 22.12 -14.74
CA LYS A 344 2.17 22.10 -13.54
C LYS A 344 3.65 22.30 -13.88
N ILE A 345 4.11 21.92 -15.08
CA ILE A 345 5.55 21.92 -15.42
C ILE A 345 6.22 23.30 -15.27
N ARG A 346 5.47 24.40 -15.42
CA ARG A 346 5.96 25.78 -15.26
C ARG A 346 5.46 26.47 -13.98
N GLN A 347 4.77 25.76 -13.10
CA GLN A 347 4.23 26.29 -11.85
C GLN A 347 5.15 26.02 -10.66
N GLU A 348 4.99 26.81 -9.61
CA GLU A 348 5.60 26.51 -8.31
C GLU A 348 4.88 25.32 -7.66
N VAL A 349 5.64 24.52 -6.93
CA VAL A 349 5.09 23.38 -6.20
C VAL A 349 4.27 23.85 -5.00
N ASP A 350 2.99 23.51 -5.00
CA ASP A 350 2.14 23.62 -3.82
C ASP A 350 2.25 22.36 -2.95
N LYS A 351 3.00 22.49 -1.83
CA LYS A 351 3.14 21.39 -0.86
C LYS A 351 1.87 21.15 -0.04
N SER A 352 0.86 22.01 -0.13
CA SER A 352 -0.43 21.84 0.55
C SER A 352 -1.44 21.00 -0.24
N THR A 353 -1.17 20.68 -1.51
CA THR A 353 -2.05 19.83 -2.33
C THR A 353 -2.09 18.38 -1.82
N TRP A 354 -3.29 17.84 -1.71
CA TRP A 354 -3.55 16.47 -1.28
C TRP A 354 -3.53 15.52 -2.47
N LEU A 355 -3.03 14.29 -2.26
CA LEU A 355 -3.09 13.21 -3.24
C LEU A 355 -4.46 12.50 -3.22
N LEU A 356 -5.03 12.33 -2.03
CA LEU A 356 -6.34 11.72 -1.83
C LEU A 356 -7.39 12.73 -1.38
N PRO A 357 -8.66 12.54 -1.78
CA PRO A 357 -9.74 13.31 -1.22
C PRO A 357 -10.07 12.86 0.22
N PRO A 358 -10.73 13.71 1.01
CA PRO A 358 -11.00 13.49 2.43
C PRO A 358 -11.70 12.17 2.79
N GLN A 359 -12.58 11.65 1.95
CA GLN A 359 -13.37 10.43 2.18
C GLN A 359 -12.58 9.14 1.93
N ALA A 360 -11.33 9.23 1.50
CA ALA A 360 -10.50 8.05 1.26
C ALA A 360 -10.26 7.26 2.56
N LEU A 361 -10.32 5.93 2.45
CA LEU A 361 -10.05 4.99 3.56
C LEU A 361 -8.59 4.58 3.55
N ASN A 362 -7.68 5.56 3.63
CA ASN A 362 -6.25 5.31 3.62
C ASN A 362 -5.51 6.41 4.40
N ALA A 363 -4.22 6.23 4.64
CA ALA A 363 -3.27 7.26 5.06
C ALA A 363 -2.03 7.16 4.17
N TYR A 364 -1.20 8.20 4.15
CA TYR A 364 0.02 8.16 3.34
C TYR A 364 1.09 9.17 3.79
N TYR A 365 2.34 8.84 3.46
CA TYR A 365 3.51 9.69 3.55
C TYR A 365 4.08 9.99 2.15
N LEU A 366 4.38 11.26 1.88
CA LEU A 366 5.05 11.71 0.65
C LEU A 366 6.48 12.17 0.97
N PRO A 367 7.53 11.44 0.54
CA PRO A 367 8.90 11.83 0.82
C PRO A 367 9.28 13.18 0.22
N ASN A 368 8.86 13.46 -1.02
CA ASN A 368 9.13 14.73 -1.71
C ASN A 368 8.53 15.95 -1.03
N LYS A 369 7.49 15.75 -0.21
CA LYS A 369 6.88 16.82 0.59
C LYS A 369 7.29 16.74 2.07
N ASN A 370 7.94 15.66 2.52
CA ASN A 370 8.12 15.32 3.93
C ASN A 370 6.80 15.52 4.70
N GLN A 371 5.74 14.89 4.22
CA GLN A 371 4.36 15.15 4.63
C GLN A 371 3.60 13.85 4.88
N MET A 372 2.92 13.77 6.01
CA MET A 372 1.95 12.70 6.31
C MET A 372 0.52 13.25 6.30
N VAL A 373 -0.40 12.48 5.74
CA VAL A 373 -1.79 12.88 5.51
C VAL A 373 -2.75 11.80 5.99
N PHE A 374 -3.74 12.21 6.79
CA PHE A 374 -4.78 11.36 7.36
C PHE A 374 -6.17 11.88 6.94
N PRO A 375 -6.72 11.46 5.77
CA PRO A 375 -8.07 11.78 5.34
C PRO A 375 -9.15 11.51 6.39
N ALA A 376 -10.23 12.29 6.38
CA ALA A 376 -11.37 12.10 7.28
C ALA A 376 -11.97 10.69 7.23
N GLY A 377 -11.94 10.04 6.06
CA GLY A 377 -12.48 8.71 5.84
C GLY A 377 -11.78 7.62 6.67
N ILE A 378 -10.48 7.70 6.92
CA ILE A 378 -9.80 6.71 7.79
C ILE A 378 -10.07 6.95 9.28
N LEU A 379 -10.53 8.15 9.67
CA LEU A 379 -10.76 8.57 11.05
C LEU A 379 -12.16 8.16 11.54
N GLN A 380 -12.45 6.86 11.48
CA GLN A 380 -13.73 6.28 11.89
C GLN A 380 -13.55 4.91 12.57
N PRO A 381 -14.60 4.38 13.24
CA PRO A 381 -14.54 3.04 13.80
C PRO A 381 -14.25 2.00 12.70
N THR A 382 -13.45 0.96 12.96
CA THR A 382 -12.85 0.55 14.25
C THR A 382 -11.49 1.19 14.56
N LEU A 383 -10.93 2.03 13.67
CA LEU A 383 -9.60 2.62 13.83
C LEU A 383 -9.60 3.79 14.83
N TYR A 384 -10.64 4.61 14.80
CA TYR A 384 -10.73 5.79 15.64
C TYR A 384 -12.18 6.08 16.02
N ASP A 385 -12.39 6.40 17.29
CA ASP A 385 -13.61 7.06 17.73
C ASP A 385 -13.23 8.04 18.86
N PRO A 386 -13.73 9.29 18.83
CA PRO A 386 -13.43 10.26 19.88
C PRO A 386 -13.82 9.80 21.28
N ASP A 387 -14.74 8.84 21.40
CA ASP A 387 -15.29 8.31 22.66
C ASP A 387 -14.72 6.92 23.02
N PHE A 388 -13.89 6.31 22.16
CA PHE A 388 -13.18 5.09 22.51
C PHE A 388 -12.16 5.31 23.63
N PRO A 389 -11.91 4.27 24.46
CA PRO A 389 -10.73 4.24 25.30
C PRO A 389 -9.46 4.54 24.49
N GLN A 390 -8.55 5.28 25.09
CA GLN A 390 -7.31 5.67 24.45
C GLN A 390 -6.46 4.47 24.07
N SER A 391 -6.50 3.36 24.82
CA SER A 391 -5.87 2.12 24.39
C SER A 391 -6.30 1.67 23.00
N LEU A 392 -7.60 1.84 22.64
CA LEU A 392 -8.12 1.47 21.33
C LEU A 392 -7.74 2.52 20.27
N ASN A 393 -7.80 3.81 20.58
CA ASN A 393 -7.39 4.86 19.63
C ASN A 393 -5.90 4.80 19.30
N TYR A 394 -5.04 4.60 20.31
CA TYR A 394 -3.61 4.42 20.08
C TYR A 394 -3.30 3.09 19.38
N GLY A 395 -4.02 2.00 19.69
CA GLY A 395 -3.85 0.70 19.02
C GLY A 395 -4.44 0.66 17.60
N GLY A 396 -5.46 1.48 17.34
CA GLY A 396 -6.08 1.71 16.04
C GLY A 396 -5.31 2.74 15.23
N ILE A 397 -5.88 3.95 15.10
CA ILE A 397 -5.31 5.05 14.32
C ILE A 397 -3.91 5.46 14.78
N GLY A 398 -3.58 5.32 16.06
CA GLY A 398 -2.23 5.63 16.55
C GLY A 398 -1.15 4.78 15.89
N THR A 399 -1.43 3.50 15.62
CA THR A 399 -0.45 2.63 14.92
C THR A 399 -0.29 3.03 13.45
N ILE A 400 -1.36 3.48 12.79
CA ILE A 400 -1.32 4.04 11.43
C ILE A 400 -0.56 5.38 11.41
N ILE A 401 -0.78 6.26 12.38
CA ILE A 401 -0.01 7.50 12.51
C ILE A 401 1.48 7.21 12.67
N GLY A 402 1.81 6.25 13.54
CA GLY A 402 3.20 5.82 13.72
C GLY A 402 3.79 5.18 12.47
N HIS A 403 2.98 4.46 11.68
CA HIS A 403 3.36 3.84 10.42
C HIS A 403 3.76 4.91 9.38
N GLU A 404 2.89 5.90 9.11
CA GLU A 404 3.19 7.01 8.20
C GLU A 404 4.39 7.85 8.65
N LEU A 405 4.51 8.06 9.97
CA LEU A 405 5.67 8.75 10.54
C LEU A 405 6.98 7.99 10.28
N THR A 406 6.92 6.65 10.29
CA THR A 406 8.07 5.78 10.10
C THR A 406 8.48 5.68 8.64
N HIS A 407 7.57 5.83 7.68
CA HIS A 407 7.93 5.97 6.25
C HIS A 407 8.90 7.12 5.98
N GLY A 408 8.92 8.15 6.83
CA GLY A 408 9.95 9.18 6.79
C GLY A 408 11.38 8.66 6.99
N TYR A 409 11.57 7.41 7.41
CA TYR A 409 12.87 6.85 7.78
C TYR A 409 13.06 5.38 7.41
N ASP A 410 12.20 4.82 6.56
CA ASP A 410 12.37 3.48 6.01
C ASP A 410 13.45 3.46 4.90
N ASP A 411 13.53 2.37 4.14
CA ASP A 411 14.53 2.20 3.07
C ASP A 411 14.31 3.13 1.87
N TRP A 412 13.13 3.78 1.76
CA TRP A 412 12.80 4.70 0.69
C TRP A 412 12.75 6.16 1.18
N GLY A 413 11.83 6.50 2.07
CA GLY A 413 11.70 7.83 2.62
C GLY A 413 12.92 8.26 3.41
N GLY A 414 13.69 7.32 3.99
CA GLY A 414 15.00 7.57 4.59
C GLY A 414 16.02 8.21 3.64
N GLN A 415 15.86 8.11 2.32
CA GLN A 415 16.77 8.71 1.33
C GLN A 415 16.48 10.20 1.07
N TYR A 416 15.38 10.74 1.59
CA TYR A 416 14.97 12.13 1.41
C TYR A 416 15.32 12.98 2.64
N ASP A 417 15.79 14.20 2.42
CA ASP A 417 16.12 15.13 3.50
C ASP A 417 14.86 15.77 4.13
N ARG A 418 15.07 16.69 5.07
CA ARG A 418 14.00 17.44 5.76
C ARG A 418 13.10 18.27 4.84
N SER A 419 13.58 18.62 3.64
CA SER A 419 12.87 19.43 2.65
C SER A 419 12.19 18.57 1.59
N GLY A 420 12.40 17.25 1.65
CA GLY A 420 11.92 16.30 0.66
C GLY A 420 12.78 16.21 -0.59
N ASN A 421 14.09 16.48 -0.50
CA ASN A 421 15.01 16.23 -1.60
C ASN A 421 15.77 14.92 -1.37
N LEU A 422 15.87 14.10 -2.41
CA LEU A 422 16.69 12.90 -2.48
C LEU A 422 18.17 13.29 -2.31
N LEU A 423 18.69 13.02 -1.12
CA LEU A 423 20.02 13.44 -0.68
C LEU A 423 20.54 12.47 0.36
N HIS A 424 21.80 12.01 0.21
CA HIS A 424 22.43 11.16 1.21
C HIS A 424 22.83 11.98 2.46
N TRP A 425 21.92 12.09 3.43
CA TRP A 425 22.11 12.81 4.69
C TRP A 425 22.59 11.93 5.86
N TRP A 426 22.69 10.62 5.64
CA TRP A 426 23.25 9.66 6.58
C TRP A 426 24.78 9.72 6.53
N THR A 427 25.45 9.36 7.63
CA THR A 427 26.84 8.92 7.50
C THR A 427 26.87 7.48 6.99
N GLU A 428 27.97 7.10 6.33
CA GLU A 428 28.18 5.72 5.87
C GLU A 428 28.07 4.70 7.02
N ALA A 429 28.59 5.03 8.19
CA ALA A 429 28.56 4.15 9.36
C ALA A 429 27.12 3.90 9.86
N SER A 430 26.29 4.94 9.90
CA SER A 430 24.89 4.83 10.30
C SER A 430 24.05 4.11 9.24
N TYR A 431 24.26 4.42 7.96
CA TYR A 431 23.55 3.77 6.84
C TYR A 431 23.86 2.28 6.75
N SER A 432 25.14 1.91 6.84
CA SER A 432 25.56 0.50 6.90
C SER A 432 24.92 -0.27 8.09
N ARG A 433 24.66 0.40 9.22
CA ARG A 433 23.96 -0.22 10.37
C ARG A 433 22.46 -0.33 10.15
N PHE A 434 21.84 0.66 9.52
CA PHE A 434 20.45 0.61 9.08
C PHE A 434 20.23 -0.60 8.18
N LEU A 435 21.06 -0.78 7.14
CA LEU A 435 20.96 -1.92 6.22
C LEU A 435 21.05 -3.28 6.94
N ARG A 436 21.92 -3.42 7.94
CA ARG A 436 22.00 -4.65 8.74
C ARG A 436 20.75 -4.92 9.58
N LYS A 437 20.09 -3.88 10.08
CA LYS A 437 18.84 -4.02 10.83
C LYS A 437 17.67 -4.34 9.89
N ALA A 438 17.62 -3.70 8.74
CA ALA A 438 16.64 -3.96 7.69
C ALA A 438 16.75 -5.41 7.16
N GLU A 439 17.96 -5.92 6.95
CA GLU A 439 18.22 -7.30 6.55
C GLU A 439 17.65 -8.34 7.52
N CYS A 440 17.57 -8.03 8.82
CA CYS A 440 16.90 -8.91 9.80
C CYS A 440 15.40 -9.04 9.47
N ILE A 441 14.76 -7.92 9.14
CA ILE A 441 13.33 -7.86 8.81
C ILE A 441 13.07 -8.58 7.48
N VAL A 442 13.93 -8.38 6.46
CA VAL A 442 13.85 -9.13 5.19
C VAL A 442 13.81 -10.64 5.47
N ARG A 443 14.77 -11.16 6.24
CA ARG A 443 14.84 -12.59 6.55
C ARG A 443 13.67 -13.10 7.37
N LEU A 444 13.12 -12.27 8.26
CA LEU A 444 11.93 -12.61 9.03
C LEU A 444 10.74 -12.87 8.08
N TYR A 445 10.51 -11.96 7.14
CA TYR A 445 9.37 -12.04 6.24
C TYR A 445 9.58 -13.04 5.09
N ASP A 446 10.81 -13.28 4.64
CA ASP A 446 11.13 -14.35 3.68
C ASP A 446 10.80 -15.77 4.20
N ASN A 447 10.69 -15.92 5.52
CA ASN A 447 10.32 -17.18 6.16
C ASN A 447 8.80 -17.40 6.24
N PHE A 448 7.99 -16.43 5.81
CA PHE A 448 6.54 -16.53 5.82
C PHE A 448 6.00 -17.11 4.51
N THR A 449 4.97 -17.95 4.61
CA THR A 449 4.29 -18.57 3.48
C THR A 449 2.78 -18.41 3.57
N VAL A 450 2.12 -18.12 2.46
CA VAL A 450 0.67 -18.01 2.38
C VAL A 450 0.18 -18.64 1.07
N TYR A 451 -0.77 -19.58 1.13
CA TYR A 451 -1.27 -20.30 -0.06
C TYR A 451 -0.17 -20.84 -0.98
N ASN A 452 0.85 -21.50 -0.40
CA ASN A 452 2.04 -22.02 -1.10
C ASN A 452 2.93 -20.96 -1.78
N GLN A 453 2.67 -19.67 -1.56
CA GLN A 453 3.52 -18.57 -2.00
C GLN A 453 4.40 -18.09 -0.84
N ARG A 454 5.67 -17.79 -1.13
CA ARG A 454 6.57 -17.16 -0.16
C ARG A 454 6.37 -15.65 -0.18
N VAL A 455 6.29 -15.03 0.99
CA VAL A 455 6.33 -13.58 1.11
C VAL A 455 7.74 -13.12 0.74
N ASN A 456 7.85 -12.05 -0.05
CA ASN A 456 9.13 -11.46 -0.40
C ASN A 456 9.46 -10.35 0.62
N GLY A 457 10.34 -10.64 1.57
CA GLY A 457 10.72 -9.73 2.64
C GLY A 457 11.46 -8.49 2.16
N LYS A 458 12.12 -8.55 0.99
CA LYS A 458 12.74 -7.38 0.35
C LYS A 458 11.69 -6.50 -0.34
N HIS A 459 10.71 -7.11 -0.99
CA HIS A 459 9.61 -6.38 -1.64
C HIS A 459 8.76 -5.62 -0.62
N THR A 460 8.54 -6.23 0.55
CA THR A 460 7.68 -5.71 1.60
C THR A 460 8.41 -4.88 2.67
N LEU A 461 9.70 -4.57 2.46
CA LEU A 461 10.59 -4.07 3.50
C LEU A 461 10.14 -2.74 4.11
N GLY A 462 9.82 -1.74 3.30
CA GLY A 462 9.41 -0.41 3.77
C GLY A 462 8.18 -0.48 4.67
N GLU A 463 7.14 -1.17 4.20
CA GLU A 463 5.91 -1.42 4.93
C GLU A 463 6.13 -2.19 6.24
N ASN A 464 7.00 -3.20 6.22
CA ASN A 464 7.33 -3.95 7.42
C ASN A 464 8.09 -3.09 8.44
N ILE A 465 9.02 -2.23 7.99
CA ILE A 465 9.70 -1.27 8.87
C ILE A 465 8.68 -0.29 9.47
N ALA A 466 7.73 0.18 8.66
CA ALA A 466 6.69 1.12 9.07
C ALA A 466 5.70 0.50 10.07
N ASP A 467 5.21 -0.72 9.85
CA ASP A 467 4.35 -1.45 10.78
C ASP A 467 5.02 -1.66 12.14
N MET A 468 6.26 -2.16 12.12
CA MET A 468 7.02 -2.45 13.33
C MET A 468 7.38 -1.18 14.10
N GLY A 469 7.69 -0.08 13.41
CA GLY A 469 7.93 1.23 14.00
C GLY A 469 6.66 1.83 14.58
N GLY A 470 5.60 1.87 13.77
CA GLY A 470 4.32 2.48 14.12
C GLY A 470 3.68 1.84 15.34
N LEU A 471 3.67 0.51 15.42
CA LEU A 471 3.18 -0.22 16.59
C LEU A 471 3.91 0.20 17.87
N LYS A 472 5.24 0.31 17.82
CA LYS A 472 6.06 0.66 18.98
C LYS A 472 5.83 2.11 19.39
N LEU A 473 5.91 3.04 18.44
CA LEU A 473 5.72 4.47 18.70
C LEU A 473 4.35 4.73 19.33
N ALA A 474 3.29 4.13 18.77
CA ALA A 474 1.93 4.24 19.29
C ALA A 474 1.77 3.65 20.70
N TYR A 475 2.38 2.48 20.97
CA TYR A 475 2.33 1.88 22.31
C TYR A 475 3.00 2.78 23.35
N TYR A 476 4.20 3.29 23.06
CA TYR A 476 4.90 4.16 23.99
C TYR A 476 4.23 5.52 24.16
N ALA A 477 3.53 6.03 23.13
CA ALA A 477 2.69 7.22 23.21
C ALA A 477 1.47 6.97 24.12
N TYR A 478 0.83 5.80 23.99
CA TYR A 478 -0.21 5.37 24.93
C TYR A 478 0.32 5.27 26.37
N GLN A 479 1.49 4.66 26.59
CA GLN A 479 2.08 4.61 27.92
C GLN A 479 2.40 6.01 28.48
N LYS A 480 2.80 6.98 27.64
CA LYS A 480 2.95 8.39 28.03
C LYS A 480 1.60 8.95 28.47
N TRP A 481 0.57 8.77 27.66
CA TRP A 481 -0.77 9.24 27.97
C TRP A 481 -1.27 8.70 29.32
N VAL A 482 -1.09 7.40 29.60
CA VAL A 482 -1.44 6.76 30.88
C VAL A 482 -0.67 7.36 32.07
N ARG A 483 0.61 7.71 31.89
CA ARG A 483 1.39 8.38 32.96
C ARG A 483 0.86 9.78 33.27
N GLU A 484 0.34 10.47 32.27
CA GLU A 484 -0.15 11.85 32.40
C GLU A 484 -1.60 11.93 32.91
N HIS A 485 -2.44 10.95 32.54
CA HIS A 485 -3.89 10.99 32.81
C HIS A 485 -4.36 9.91 33.81
N GLY A 486 -3.48 8.96 34.15
CA GLY A 486 -3.82 7.78 34.92
C GLY A 486 -4.36 6.62 34.07
N PRO A 487 -4.48 5.42 34.65
CA PRO A 487 -5.00 4.25 33.95
C PRO A 487 -6.50 4.38 33.66
N GLU A 488 -6.90 3.92 32.47
CA GLU A 488 -8.31 3.87 32.08
C GLU A 488 -9.10 2.81 32.88
N HIS A 489 -10.41 3.02 33.00
CA HIS A 489 -11.30 2.06 33.66
C HIS A 489 -11.48 0.80 32.80
N PRO A 490 -11.35 -0.41 33.38
CA PRO A 490 -11.52 -1.65 32.64
C PRO A 490 -12.87 -1.72 31.92
N LEU A 491 -12.85 -2.16 30.66
CA LEU A 491 -14.08 -2.36 29.89
C LEU A 491 -14.93 -3.49 30.48
N HIS A 492 -16.18 -3.17 30.81
CA HIS A 492 -17.12 -4.15 31.36
C HIS A 492 -17.29 -5.35 30.43
N ARG A 493 -17.31 -6.55 31.02
CA ARG A 493 -17.48 -7.84 30.32
C ARG A 493 -16.32 -8.27 29.42
N LEU A 494 -15.23 -7.49 29.35
CA LEU A 494 -13.98 -7.91 28.72
C LEU A 494 -12.95 -8.28 29.79
N LYS A 495 -12.27 -9.41 29.58
CA LYS A 495 -11.23 -9.93 30.49
C LYS A 495 -9.83 -9.36 30.19
N TYR A 496 -9.75 -8.33 29.36
CA TYR A 496 -8.50 -7.79 28.84
C TYR A 496 -8.15 -6.48 29.55
N THR A 497 -6.87 -6.34 29.91
CA THR A 497 -6.31 -5.05 30.36
C THR A 497 -6.23 -4.08 29.19
N HIS A 498 -6.12 -2.77 29.44
CA HIS A 498 -5.95 -1.80 28.37
C HIS A 498 -4.66 -2.00 27.56
N ASN A 499 -3.58 -2.52 28.16
CA ASN A 499 -2.38 -2.91 27.41
C ASN A 499 -2.65 -4.06 26.43
N GLN A 500 -3.49 -5.03 26.81
CA GLN A 500 -3.92 -6.10 25.91
C GLN A 500 -4.90 -5.57 24.84
N LEU A 501 -5.83 -4.68 25.22
CA LEU A 501 -6.79 -4.06 24.31
C LEU A 501 -6.09 -3.23 23.22
N PHE A 502 -4.98 -2.56 23.54
CA PHE A 502 -4.15 -1.89 22.53
C PHE A 502 -3.70 -2.84 21.41
N PHE A 503 -3.13 -3.99 21.78
CA PHE A 503 -2.66 -4.97 20.80
C PHE A 503 -3.81 -5.68 20.07
N ILE A 504 -4.95 -5.86 20.74
CA ILE A 504 -6.17 -6.38 20.11
C ILE A 504 -6.69 -5.40 19.07
N ALA A 505 -6.74 -4.10 19.38
CA ALA A 505 -7.13 -3.06 18.43
C ALA A 505 -6.20 -3.05 17.21
N PHE A 506 -4.88 -3.07 17.42
CA PHE A 506 -3.91 -3.19 16.34
C PHE A 506 -4.16 -4.41 15.45
N ALA A 507 -4.37 -5.59 16.04
CA ALA A 507 -4.64 -6.81 15.27
C ALA A 507 -5.99 -6.76 14.52
N GLN A 508 -7.00 -6.08 15.06
CA GLN A 508 -8.31 -5.95 14.45
C GLN A 508 -8.32 -5.08 13.19
N ASN A 509 -7.39 -4.11 13.09
CA ASN A 509 -7.21 -3.30 11.88
C ASN A 509 -6.94 -4.17 10.64
N TRP A 510 -6.33 -5.33 10.84
CA TRP A 510 -5.86 -6.23 9.79
C TRP A 510 -6.74 -7.48 9.64
N CYS A 511 -7.96 -7.46 10.18
CA CYS A 511 -8.93 -8.55 10.04
C CYS A 511 -9.53 -8.59 8.63
N ILE A 512 -8.76 -9.13 7.68
CA ILE A 512 -9.12 -9.26 6.27
C ILE A 512 -8.95 -10.72 5.84
N LYS A 513 -9.85 -11.21 4.98
CA LYS A 513 -9.74 -12.52 4.33
C LYS A 513 -9.89 -12.34 2.84
N ARG A 514 -8.96 -12.93 2.09
CA ARG A 514 -8.93 -12.88 0.63
C ARG A 514 -9.10 -14.27 0.03
N ARG A 515 -9.43 -14.30 -1.25
CA ARG A 515 -9.44 -15.52 -2.08
C ARG A 515 -8.02 -15.87 -2.49
N SER A 516 -7.77 -17.14 -2.81
CA SER A 516 -6.42 -17.61 -3.17
C SER A 516 -5.84 -16.86 -4.37
N GLN A 517 -6.66 -16.56 -5.39
CA GLN A 517 -6.23 -15.78 -6.56
C GLN A 517 -5.80 -14.36 -6.19
N SER A 518 -6.60 -13.68 -5.36
CA SER A 518 -6.27 -12.34 -4.86
C SER A 518 -5.00 -12.33 -3.99
N ILE A 519 -4.75 -13.38 -3.20
CA ILE A 519 -3.53 -13.46 -2.38
C ILE A 519 -2.30 -13.76 -3.24
N TYR A 520 -2.44 -14.63 -4.24
CA TYR A 520 -1.37 -14.86 -5.22
C TYR A 520 -0.97 -13.54 -5.89
N LEU A 521 -1.96 -12.76 -6.35
CA LEU A 521 -1.71 -11.45 -6.93
C LEU A 521 -1.06 -10.49 -5.91
N GLN A 522 -1.60 -10.41 -4.69
CA GLN A 522 -1.05 -9.57 -3.62
C GLN A 522 0.43 -9.85 -3.35
N VAL A 523 0.83 -11.12 -3.25
CA VAL A 523 2.23 -11.48 -2.97
C VAL A 523 3.18 -11.05 -4.11
N LEU A 524 2.66 -10.89 -5.32
CA LEU A 524 3.44 -10.44 -6.48
C LEU A 524 3.49 -8.92 -6.62
N THR A 525 2.42 -8.22 -6.25
CA THR A 525 2.25 -6.79 -6.58
C THR A 525 2.19 -5.87 -5.37
N ASP A 526 1.86 -6.37 -4.18
CA ASP A 526 1.66 -5.55 -2.98
C ASP A 526 2.93 -5.45 -2.16
N LYS A 527 3.37 -4.24 -1.85
CA LYS A 527 4.47 -4.03 -0.91
C LYS A 527 4.05 -4.24 0.52
N HIS A 528 2.76 -4.31 0.81
CA HIS A 528 2.33 -4.76 2.11
C HIS A 528 2.43 -6.27 2.21
N ALA A 529 3.01 -6.75 3.32
CA ALA A 529 2.87 -8.16 3.66
C ALA A 529 1.37 -8.52 3.82
N PRO A 530 0.98 -9.78 3.56
CA PRO A 530 -0.37 -10.25 3.85
C PRO A 530 -0.80 -9.90 5.28
N GLU A 531 -2.08 -9.60 5.48
CA GLU A 531 -2.55 -8.82 6.64
C GLU A 531 -2.25 -9.50 7.99
N HIS A 532 -2.33 -10.83 8.03
CA HIS A 532 -1.98 -11.60 9.22
C HIS A 532 -0.47 -11.57 9.52
N TYR A 533 0.40 -11.45 8.51
CA TYR A 533 1.84 -11.29 8.71
C TYR A 533 2.23 -9.87 9.10
N ARG A 534 1.45 -8.83 8.74
CA ARG A 534 1.58 -7.49 9.33
C ARG A 534 1.41 -7.55 10.85
N VAL A 535 0.43 -8.31 11.33
CA VAL A 535 0.22 -8.55 12.77
C VAL A 535 1.35 -9.39 13.37
N LEU A 536 1.52 -10.64 12.89
CA LEU A 536 2.44 -11.61 13.50
C LEU A 536 3.90 -11.14 13.44
N GLY A 537 4.32 -10.57 12.30
CA GLY A 537 5.65 -10.00 12.09
C GLY A 537 5.93 -8.80 13.00
N SER A 538 4.92 -8.00 13.32
CA SER A 538 5.09 -6.85 14.22
C SER A 538 5.09 -7.25 15.69
N VAL A 539 4.05 -7.94 16.16
CA VAL A 539 3.90 -8.20 17.61
C VAL A 539 4.90 -9.23 18.14
N SER A 540 5.33 -10.21 17.35
CA SER A 540 6.36 -11.18 17.79
C SER A 540 7.71 -10.51 18.07
N GLN A 541 7.98 -9.38 17.39
CA GLN A 541 9.23 -8.64 17.48
C GLN A 541 9.15 -7.48 18.50
N PHE A 542 8.12 -7.48 19.35
CA PHE A 542 7.89 -6.47 20.36
C PHE A 542 7.78 -7.10 21.76
N GLU A 543 8.73 -6.79 22.64
CA GLU A 543 8.82 -7.40 23.97
C GLU A 543 7.60 -7.07 24.84
N GLU A 544 7.05 -5.87 24.68
CA GLU A 544 5.90 -5.34 25.40
C GLU A 544 4.64 -6.17 25.12
N PHE A 545 4.48 -6.71 23.91
CA PHE A 545 3.43 -7.67 23.58
C PHE A 545 3.60 -8.96 24.39
N GLY A 546 4.80 -9.53 24.38
CA GLY A 546 5.14 -10.73 25.14
C GLY A 546 4.87 -10.56 26.64
N ARG A 547 5.16 -9.38 27.20
CA ARG A 547 4.83 -9.05 28.60
C ARG A 547 3.32 -8.92 28.83
N ALA A 548 2.61 -8.19 27.97
CA ALA A 548 1.17 -7.95 28.13
C ALA A 548 0.33 -9.25 28.08
N PHE A 549 0.76 -10.24 27.29
CA PHE A 549 0.09 -11.54 27.16
C PHE A 549 0.77 -12.67 27.92
N HIS A 550 1.84 -12.40 28.67
CA HIS A 550 2.63 -13.40 29.39
C HIS A 550 3.10 -14.55 28.48
N CYS A 551 3.53 -14.23 27.26
CA CYS A 551 4.03 -15.21 26.30
C CYS A 551 5.36 -15.81 26.80
N PRO A 552 5.48 -17.15 26.90
CA PRO A 552 6.74 -17.79 27.27
C PRO A 552 7.88 -17.37 26.34
N LYS A 553 9.07 -17.20 26.90
CA LYS A 553 10.28 -16.93 26.12
C LYS A 553 10.50 -18.08 25.12
N ASP A 554 10.90 -17.74 23.90
CA ASP A 554 11.10 -18.68 22.78
C ASP A 554 9.80 -19.32 22.24
N SER A 555 8.63 -18.81 22.62
CA SER A 555 7.39 -19.12 21.93
C SER A 555 7.32 -18.39 20.57
N PRO A 556 6.49 -18.85 19.60
CA PRO A 556 6.38 -18.20 18.29
C PRO A 556 6.06 -16.70 18.36
N MET A 557 5.29 -16.27 19.37
CA MET A 557 4.92 -14.87 19.59
C MET A 557 5.87 -14.12 20.54
N ASN A 558 6.92 -14.79 21.03
CA ASN A 558 7.98 -14.18 21.82
C ASN A 558 9.36 -14.82 21.54
N PRO A 559 9.86 -14.73 20.29
CA PRO A 559 11.18 -15.24 19.92
C PRO A 559 12.29 -14.52 20.68
N VAL A 560 13.39 -15.24 20.92
CA VAL A 560 14.57 -14.73 21.63
C VAL A 560 15.29 -13.65 20.83
N HIS A 561 15.43 -13.84 19.52
CA HIS A 561 16.03 -12.88 18.61
C HIS A 561 14.94 -12.05 17.95
N LYS A 562 14.91 -10.76 18.27
CA LYS A 562 13.93 -9.81 17.72
C LYS A 562 14.60 -8.86 16.72
N CYS A 563 13.96 -8.66 15.57
CA CYS A 563 14.35 -7.67 14.58
C CYS A 563 13.75 -6.30 14.93
N SER A 564 14.56 -5.25 14.92
CA SER A 564 14.04 -3.88 15.00
C SER A 564 15.04 -2.83 14.52
N VAL A 565 14.52 -1.87 13.76
CA VAL A 565 15.20 -0.62 13.42
C VAL A 565 15.05 0.41 14.57
N TRP A 566 13.86 0.49 15.16
CA TRP A 566 13.43 1.58 16.05
C TRP A 566 13.58 1.34 17.56
N ASP A 567 14.15 0.20 17.96
CA ASP A 567 14.47 -0.05 19.38
C ASP A 567 15.94 0.25 19.69
N PRO A 568 16.21 0.90 20.84
CA PRO A 568 17.56 0.92 21.40
C PRO A 568 17.94 -0.50 21.81
N VAL A 569 19.22 -0.86 21.67
CA VAL A 569 19.71 -2.13 22.22
C VAL A 569 19.44 -2.16 23.73
N PRO A 570 18.86 -3.24 24.28
CA PRO A 570 18.62 -3.34 25.71
C PRO A 570 19.91 -3.08 26.50
N ILE A 571 19.85 -2.22 27.52
CA ILE A 571 21.02 -1.82 28.32
C ILE A 571 21.79 -3.05 28.86
N CYS A 572 21.10 -4.15 29.20
CA CYS A 572 21.75 -5.39 29.64
C CYS A 572 22.55 -6.09 28.52
N GLU A 573 22.15 -5.97 27.25
CA GLU A 573 22.90 -6.53 26.12
C GLU A 573 24.14 -5.68 25.81
N LEU A 574 24.03 -4.36 25.94
CA LEU A 574 25.17 -3.44 25.88
C LEU A 574 26.18 -3.74 27.00
N GLN A 575 25.71 -3.94 28.23
CA GLN A 575 26.54 -4.35 29.38
C GLN A 575 27.20 -5.72 29.17
N ARG A 576 26.49 -6.71 28.59
CA ARG A 576 27.09 -8.01 28.24
C ARG A 576 28.17 -7.89 27.16
N ARG A 577 27.94 -7.11 26.10
CA ARG A 577 28.91 -6.89 25.02
C ARG A 577 30.16 -6.16 25.51
N ILE A 578 30.00 -5.15 26.39
CA ILE A 578 31.12 -4.46 27.04
C ILE A 578 31.90 -5.42 27.95
N SER A 579 31.21 -6.27 28.71
CA SER A 579 31.86 -7.26 29.60
C SER A 579 32.66 -8.31 28.81
N LEU A 580 32.15 -8.74 27.65
CA LEU A 580 32.83 -9.68 26.74
C LEU A 580 34.05 -9.05 26.05
N LEU A 581 34.00 -7.76 25.69
CA LEU A 581 35.15 -7.04 25.14
C LEU A 581 36.30 -6.89 26.15
N HIS A 582 35.99 -6.78 27.44
CA HIS A 582 37.01 -6.71 28.51
C HIS A 582 37.55 -8.07 28.95
N ALA A 583 36.89 -9.18 28.60
CA ALA A 583 37.35 -10.53 28.91
C ALA A 583 38.57 -10.97 28.07
N GLY A 584 38.94 -10.22 27.03
CA GLY A 584 40.00 -10.56 26.08
C GLY A 584 41.37 -9.89 26.29
N SER A 585 41.58 -9.10 27.35
CA SER A 585 42.89 -8.45 27.58
C SER A 585 43.35 -8.57 29.04
N PRO A 586 44.45 -9.29 29.34
CA PRO A 586 44.94 -9.45 30.72
C PRO A 586 45.61 -8.20 31.30
N ALA A 587 45.72 -7.11 30.53
CA ALA A 587 46.52 -5.95 30.89
C ALA A 587 45.69 -4.66 30.84
N ARG A 588 44.71 -4.52 31.73
CA ARG A 588 44.11 -3.25 32.20
C ARG A 588 43.01 -3.55 33.23
N ARG A 589 43.40 -4.10 34.40
CA ARG A 589 42.47 -4.22 35.54
C ARG A 589 42.39 -2.97 36.44
N ASP A 590 43.22 -1.94 36.20
CA ASP A 590 43.33 -0.82 37.15
C ASP A 590 43.12 0.61 36.58
N ILE A 591 42.63 0.79 35.35
CA ILE A 591 42.37 2.16 34.83
C ILE A 591 41.06 2.21 34.05
N LEU A 592 39.94 2.23 34.79
CA LEU A 592 38.69 2.96 34.51
C LEU A 592 37.67 2.51 35.56
N LYS A 593 37.78 3.05 36.78
CA LYS A 593 36.62 3.13 37.68
C LYS A 593 35.54 3.85 36.90
N VAL A 594 34.44 3.15 36.58
CA VAL A 594 33.24 3.70 35.94
C VAL A 594 32.63 4.78 36.86
N PRO A 595 32.68 6.09 36.52
CA PRO A 595 32.01 7.14 37.29
C PRO A 595 30.84 7.76 36.50
N ILE A 596 30.42 7.16 35.37
CA ILE A 596 29.36 7.73 34.51
C ILE A 596 28.00 7.01 34.69
N ILE A 597 28.00 5.72 35.04
CA ILE A 597 26.75 4.95 35.19
C ILE A 597 25.97 5.32 36.47
N LEU A 598 26.66 5.74 37.53
CA LEU A 598 26.02 6.17 38.80
C LEU A 598 25.49 7.61 38.76
N ALA A 599 25.95 8.46 37.85
CA ALA A 599 25.52 9.86 37.76
C ALA A 599 24.21 10.07 36.97
N LEU A 600 23.74 9.06 36.23
CA LEU A 600 22.60 9.16 35.30
C LEU A 600 21.34 8.41 35.78
N GLY A 601 21.34 7.80 36.96
CA GLY A 601 20.14 7.11 37.49
C GLY A 601 19.66 5.89 36.68
N ILE A 602 20.52 5.33 35.82
CA ILE A 602 20.19 4.19 34.96
C ILE A 602 20.23 2.89 35.81
N PRO A 603 19.17 2.05 35.83
CA PRO A 603 19.16 0.83 36.63
C PRO A 603 20.21 -0.19 36.13
N THR A 604 21.00 -0.75 37.04
CA THR A 604 21.94 -1.84 36.75
C THR A 604 21.24 -3.20 36.80
N CYS A 605 21.51 -4.08 35.83
CA CYS A 605 20.96 -5.44 35.81
C CYS A 605 21.58 -6.27 36.96
N GLY A 606 20.74 -6.76 37.89
CA GLY A 606 21.19 -7.59 39.01
C GLY A 606 21.63 -9.00 38.56
N PRO A 607 22.45 -9.72 39.35
CA PRO A 607 22.94 -11.03 38.97
C PRO A 607 21.80 -12.07 39.03
N GLU A 608 21.46 -12.66 37.88
CA GLU A 608 20.68 -13.90 37.82
C GLU A 608 21.45 -15.00 38.56
N GLN A 609 20.76 -15.68 39.48
CA GLN A 609 21.28 -16.79 40.26
C GLN A 609 21.78 -17.91 39.35
N ALA A 610 23.10 -18.10 39.32
CA ALA A 610 23.71 -19.36 38.94
C ALA A 610 23.35 -20.39 40.01
N GLY A 611 22.34 -21.22 39.75
CA GLY A 611 21.99 -22.37 40.58
C GLY A 611 23.10 -23.42 40.50
N ALA A 612 23.98 -23.41 41.49
CA ALA A 612 24.90 -24.51 41.76
C ALA A 612 24.13 -25.67 42.42
N GLU A 613 24.23 -26.85 41.82
CA GLU A 613 23.89 -28.12 42.46
C GLU A 613 24.62 -28.23 43.81
N LYS A 614 23.86 -28.41 44.89
CA LYS A 614 24.35 -29.09 46.10
C LYS A 614 23.27 -30.02 46.64
N ASN A 615 23.57 -31.31 46.53
CA ASN A 615 23.06 -32.36 47.40
C ASN A 615 23.12 -31.93 48.87
N LEU A 616 22.08 -32.26 49.64
CA LEU A 616 22.23 -32.82 50.99
C LEU A 616 20.87 -33.36 51.50
N SER A 617 20.88 -34.66 51.73
CA SER A 617 19.97 -35.42 52.59
C SER A 617 19.99 -34.90 54.03
N GLY A 618 18.85 -34.87 54.71
CA GLY A 618 18.80 -34.58 56.15
C GLY A 618 17.37 -34.48 56.71
N VAL A 619 16.92 -35.55 57.34
CA VAL A 619 15.69 -35.65 58.14
C VAL A 619 15.83 -34.83 59.43
N ALA A 620 14.78 -34.09 59.82
CA ALA A 620 14.44 -33.85 61.23
C ALA A 620 12.97 -33.40 61.39
N VAL A 621 12.30 -34.04 62.35
CA VAL A 621 10.90 -33.89 62.77
C VAL A 621 10.84 -33.11 64.08
N SER A 622 9.88 -32.18 64.24
CA SER A 622 9.18 -31.83 65.51
C SER A 622 8.03 -30.86 65.18
N LYS A 623 6.73 -31.18 65.32
CA LYS A 623 5.81 -31.46 66.47
C LYS A 623 5.29 -30.22 67.24
N GLY A 624 3.96 -30.05 67.15
CA GLY A 624 3.02 -29.46 68.15
C GLY A 624 2.69 -27.98 67.92
N LEU A 625 1.47 -27.44 68.06
CA LEU A 625 0.10 -27.78 68.49
C LEU A 625 -0.77 -26.61 67.91
N GLY A 626 -2.05 -26.66 67.54
CA GLY A 626 -3.22 -27.44 67.94
C GLY A 626 -4.37 -26.44 68.28
N LEU A 627 -5.60 -26.74 67.80
CA LEU A 627 -6.94 -26.15 68.07
C LEU A 627 -7.52 -25.23 66.97
N ARG A 628 -8.78 -25.33 66.51
CA ARG A 628 -9.83 -26.38 66.38
C ARG A 628 -10.97 -25.73 65.54
N ALA A 629 -11.62 -26.52 64.67
CA ALA A 629 -12.75 -26.17 63.79
C ALA A 629 -14.11 -26.08 64.56
N PRO A 630 -15.30 -25.86 63.94
CA PRO A 630 -15.96 -26.70 62.88
C PRO A 630 -16.69 -25.86 61.79
N ALA A 631 -17.44 -26.36 60.79
CA ALA A 631 -17.47 -27.53 59.88
C ALA A 631 -18.75 -27.34 59.00
N ALA A 632 -18.69 -27.74 57.72
CA ALA A 632 -19.78 -28.23 56.82
C ALA A 632 -19.30 -28.08 55.35
N GLU A 633 -18.77 -29.12 54.70
CA GLU A 633 -19.46 -30.11 53.84
C GLU A 633 -20.07 -29.50 52.55
N GLY A 634 -19.81 -29.96 51.33
CA GLY A 634 -19.05 -31.12 50.85
C GLY A 634 -19.12 -31.24 49.31
N GLU A 635 -18.16 -32.02 48.78
CA GLU A 635 -18.17 -32.83 47.54
C GLU A 635 -18.30 -32.12 46.16
N GLY A 636 -17.55 -32.45 45.11
CA GLY A 636 -16.56 -33.51 44.89
C GLY A 636 -16.26 -33.55 43.38
N ALA A 637 -14.99 -33.43 42.99
CA ALA A 637 -14.52 -33.53 41.61
C ALA A 637 -13.50 -34.67 41.52
N ALA A 638 -13.67 -35.55 40.53
CA ALA A 638 -12.65 -36.50 40.12
C ALA A 638 -12.74 -36.77 38.62
N CYS A 639 -11.64 -36.54 37.89
CA CYS A 639 -11.22 -37.40 36.76
C CYS A 639 -9.72 -37.18 36.46
N PRO A 640 -8.96 -38.22 36.06
CA PRO A 640 -7.53 -38.35 36.37
C PRO A 640 -6.58 -38.01 35.21
N ARG A 641 -5.30 -37.83 35.57
CA ARG A 641 -4.12 -37.77 34.68
C ARG A 641 -3.60 -39.16 34.32
N SER A 642 -3.26 -39.36 33.06
CA SER A 642 -2.12 -40.16 32.54
C SER A 642 -2.02 -39.87 31.02
N LEU A 643 -0.92 -39.89 30.27
CA LEU A 643 0.44 -40.42 30.43
C LEU A 643 1.29 -39.75 29.31
N CYS A 644 2.55 -39.40 29.59
CA CYS A 644 3.51 -38.88 28.61
C CYS A 644 3.91 -39.95 27.57
N ARG A 645 4.11 -39.56 26.30
CA ARG A 645 5.19 -40.07 25.45
C ARG A 645 5.50 -39.11 24.28
N SER A 646 6.78 -38.79 24.19
CA SER A 646 7.47 -38.00 23.17
C SER A 646 7.45 -38.63 21.77
N ARG A 647 7.36 -37.81 20.71
CA ARG A 647 8.13 -37.89 19.45
C ARG A 647 7.72 -36.77 18.47
N ALA A 648 8.68 -35.93 18.08
CA ALA A 648 8.77 -35.39 16.71
C ALA A 648 9.52 -36.43 15.84
N PRO A 649 9.59 -36.37 14.49
CA PRO A 649 9.26 -35.27 13.56
C PRO A 649 8.41 -35.70 12.33
N GLY A 650 8.10 -34.77 11.41
CA GLY A 650 7.79 -35.13 10.01
C GLY A 650 6.64 -34.38 9.34
N TRP A 651 6.93 -33.84 8.16
CA TRP A 651 6.06 -33.16 7.20
C TRP A 651 5.03 -34.09 6.52
N LEU A 652 4.06 -33.44 5.83
CA LEU A 652 3.13 -33.93 4.78
C LEU A 652 1.83 -34.65 5.23
N LEU A 653 0.67 -34.00 5.03
CA LEU A 653 -0.21 -34.16 3.85
C LEU A 653 -1.58 -33.48 4.07
N GLU A 654 -2.02 -32.77 3.03
CA GLU A 654 -3.38 -32.28 2.80
C GLU A 654 -4.40 -33.43 2.69
N GLN A 655 -5.69 -33.13 2.94
CA GLN A 655 -6.88 -33.48 2.13
C GLN A 655 -8.18 -32.98 2.85
N PRO A 656 -9.30 -32.81 2.13
CA PRO A 656 -10.24 -31.69 2.28
C PRO A 656 -11.44 -31.99 3.19
N TYR A 657 -12.07 -30.94 3.72
CA TYR A 657 -13.36 -31.07 4.42
C TYR A 657 -14.52 -30.80 3.46
N ASP A 658 -15.22 -31.88 3.13
CA ASP A 658 -16.56 -31.89 2.57
C ASP A 658 -17.61 -31.39 3.57
N ALA A 659 -18.67 -30.85 2.98
CA ALA A 659 -19.83 -30.23 3.60
C ALA A 659 -20.55 -31.12 4.63
N CYS A 660 -21.16 -30.48 5.65
CA CYS A 660 -22.15 -31.10 6.52
C CYS A 660 -23.47 -30.30 6.48
N PRO A 661 -24.63 -30.98 6.38
CA PRO A 661 -25.94 -30.37 6.12
C PRO A 661 -26.67 -29.99 7.41
N ALA A 662 -27.56 -28.99 7.32
CA ALA A 662 -28.48 -28.64 8.40
C ALA A 662 -29.92 -28.91 7.97
N GLU A 663 -30.65 -29.75 8.72
CA GLU A 663 -32.10 -29.80 8.66
C GLU A 663 -32.73 -30.09 10.05
N ARG A 664 -33.84 -29.36 10.31
CA ARG A 664 -34.91 -29.51 11.34
C ARG A 664 -34.58 -29.04 12.77
N GLY A 665 -35.35 -28.20 13.47
CA GLY A 665 -36.66 -27.58 13.26
C GLY A 665 -37.47 -27.56 14.58
N ARG A 666 -38.05 -26.41 14.99
CA ARG A 666 -39.37 -26.28 15.68
C ARG A 666 -39.78 -24.83 16.07
N CYS A 667 -40.91 -24.42 15.47
CA CYS A 667 -42.06 -23.57 15.83
C CYS A 667 -42.08 -22.52 16.97
N CYS A 668 -42.59 -21.30 16.67
CA CYS A 668 -43.88 -20.68 17.12
C CYS A 668 -44.11 -19.26 16.51
N PRO A 669 -45.33 -18.63 16.55
CA PRO A 669 -46.07 -18.25 15.32
C PRO A 669 -46.45 -16.75 15.10
N ALA A 670 -46.98 -16.47 13.87
CA ALA A 670 -47.96 -15.46 13.39
C ALA A 670 -47.75 -13.96 13.73
N ASP A 671 -47.99 -12.95 12.87
CA ASP A 671 -49.05 -12.73 11.89
C ASP A 671 -48.70 -11.49 11.02
N ALA A 672 -49.53 -11.21 10.02
CA ALA A 672 -49.66 -9.99 9.18
C ALA A 672 -49.27 -10.13 7.69
N ARG A 673 -50.35 -10.16 6.89
CA ARG A 673 -50.49 -10.15 5.42
C ARG A 673 -49.92 -8.86 4.81
N VAL A 674 -49.45 -8.91 3.55
CA VAL A 674 -50.14 -8.32 2.36
C VAL A 674 -49.47 -8.79 1.05
N ARG A 675 -50.37 -9.09 0.11
CA ARG A 675 -50.29 -9.59 -1.26
C ARG A 675 -49.23 -8.96 -2.19
N THR A 676 -48.58 -9.81 -3.00
CA THR A 676 -48.12 -9.46 -4.36
C THR A 676 -48.54 -10.54 -5.35
N ALA A 677 -49.30 -10.12 -6.37
CA ALA A 677 -49.78 -10.97 -7.44
C ALA A 677 -48.68 -11.25 -8.47
N ALA A 678 -48.60 -12.51 -8.90
CA ALA A 678 -47.79 -12.97 -10.01
C ALA A 678 -48.50 -12.73 -11.34
N VAL A 679 -47.75 -12.37 -12.39
CA VAL A 679 -48.16 -12.55 -13.79
C VAL A 679 -46.98 -13.12 -14.59
N LYS A 680 -47.23 -14.24 -15.27
CA LYS A 680 -46.34 -14.97 -16.18
C LYS A 680 -46.27 -14.29 -17.57
N PRO A 681 -45.23 -14.58 -18.39
CA PRO A 681 -44.95 -13.85 -19.62
C PRO A 681 -45.72 -14.41 -20.83
N ALA A 682 -46.02 -13.54 -21.80
CA ALA A 682 -46.48 -13.93 -23.13
C ALA A 682 -45.59 -13.28 -24.20
N GLN A 683 -45.07 -14.12 -25.09
CA GLN A 683 -44.40 -13.75 -26.33
C GLN A 683 -45.38 -13.07 -27.29
N GLN A 684 -44.98 -11.95 -27.90
CA GLN A 684 -45.31 -11.70 -29.30
C GLN A 684 -44.36 -10.70 -29.96
N ARG A 685 -43.78 -11.15 -31.08
CA ARG A 685 -43.00 -10.35 -32.03
C ARG A 685 -43.88 -9.27 -32.66
N ARG A 686 -43.41 -8.02 -32.74
CA ARG A 686 -43.64 -7.11 -33.88
C ARG A 686 -42.44 -6.19 -34.07
N ARG A 687 -41.99 -6.11 -35.33
CA ARG A 687 -40.96 -5.21 -35.84
C ARG A 687 -41.41 -3.75 -35.69
N LEU A 688 -40.59 -2.92 -35.06
CA LEU A 688 -40.45 -1.49 -35.34
C LEU A 688 -38.98 -1.14 -35.10
N LEU A 689 -38.24 -0.90 -36.18
CA LEU A 689 -36.93 -0.25 -36.18
C LEU A 689 -37.14 1.25 -35.91
N PRO A 690 -36.34 1.87 -35.05
CA PRO A 690 -36.00 3.29 -35.18
C PRO A 690 -34.55 3.41 -35.69
N ASP A 691 -34.39 4.21 -36.76
CA ASP A 691 -33.15 4.51 -37.49
C ASP A 691 -32.10 5.32 -36.71
N ASP A 692 -32.08 5.29 -35.38
CA ASP A 692 -31.19 6.12 -34.54
C ASP A 692 -29.96 5.38 -33.98
N LEU A 693 -29.78 4.10 -34.28
CA LEU A 693 -28.61 3.31 -33.83
C LEU A 693 -27.35 3.52 -34.70
N ASP A 694 -27.47 4.16 -35.86
CA ASP A 694 -26.34 4.43 -36.77
C ASP A 694 -25.64 5.79 -36.48
N GLN A 695 -26.25 6.67 -35.69
CA GLN A 695 -25.66 7.98 -35.36
C GLN A 695 -24.65 7.92 -34.19
N ASP A 696 -24.80 7.01 -33.23
CA ASP A 696 -23.86 6.91 -32.09
C ASP A 696 -22.56 6.16 -32.40
N PHE A 697 -22.56 5.26 -33.39
CA PHE A 697 -21.32 4.68 -33.94
C PHE A 697 -20.56 5.67 -34.85
N SER A 698 -21.23 6.73 -35.31
CA SER A 698 -20.61 7.76 -36.13
C SER A 698 -19.65 8.63 -35.31
N GLY A 699 -19.91 8.88 -34.02
CA GLY A 699 -19.05 9.71 -33.16
C GLY A 699 -17.68 9.09 -32.87
N PHE A 700 -17.63 7.79 -32.58
CA PHE A 700 -16.39 7.03 -32.39
C PHE A 700 -15.61 6.87 -33.70
N ARG A 701 -16.32 6.56 -34.80
CA ARG A 701 -15.73 6.57 -36.14
C ARG A 701 -15.28 7.96 -36.57
N LEU A 702 -15.93 9.03 -36.14
CA LEU A 702 -15.58 10.41 -36.50
C LEU A 702 -14.40 10.92 -35.68
N LEU A 703 -14.25 10.58 -34.40
CA LEU A 703 -13.06 10.93 -33.62
C LEU A 703 -11.82 10.16 -34.11
N VAL A 704 -11.96 8.86 -34.35
CA VAL A 704 -10.90 8.04 -34.96
C VAL A 704 -10.66 8.47 -36.42
N ALA A 705 -11.69 8.76 -37.22
CA ALA A 705 -11.52 9.24 -38.60
C ALA A 705 -11.06 10.69 -38.70
N VAL A 706 -11.30 11.56 -37.72
CA VAL A 706 -10.78 12.94 -37.70
C VAL A 706 -9.31 12.92 -37.29
N ALA A 707 -8.93 12.09 -36.33
CA ALA A 707 -7.52 11.81 -36.01
C ALA A 707 -6.81 11.17 -37.22
N LEU A 708 -7.41 10.16 -37.86
CA LEU A 708 -6.85 9.50 -39.05
C LEU A 708 -6.87 10.41 -40.30
N LYS A 709 -7.88 11.27 -40.50
CA LYS A 709 -7.91 12.24 -41.62
C LYS A 709 -6.92 13.38 -41.40
N ARG A 710 -6.69 13.82 -40.15
CA ARG A 710 -5.63 14.80 -39.85
C ARG A 710 -4.25 14.19 -40.04
N ALA A 711 -4.03 12.95 -39.60
CA ALA A 711 -2.80 12.21 -39.86
C ALA A 711 -2.54 11.95 -41.35
N ALA A 712 -3.56 11.55 -42.12
CA ALA A 712 -3.44 11.32 -43.56
C ALA A 712 -3.25 12.62 -44.36
N LYS A 713 -3.89 13.73 -43.93
CA LYS A 713 -3.68 15.05 -44.55
C LYS A 713 -2.26 15.58 -44.29
N LEU A 714 -1.70 15.33 -43.10
CA LEU A 714 -0.31 15.68 -42.77
C LEU A 714 0.69 14.83 -43.58
N GLU A 715 0.42 13.54 -43.77
CA GLU A 715 1.25 12.63 -44.57
C GLU A 715 1.21 12.99 -46.07
N LEU A 716 0.06 13.44 -46.58
CA LEU A 716 -0.06 13.94 -47.96
C LEU A 716 0.69 15.27 -48.13
N GLN A 717 0.66 16.15 -47.13
CA GLN A 717 1.39 17.43 -47.16
C GLN A 717 2.90 17.24 -47.03
N THR A 718 3.37 16.26 -46.27
CA THR A 718 4.82 15.92 -46.19
C THR A 718 5.33 15.20 -47.43
N LYS A 719 4.49 14.44 -48.15
CA LYS A 719 4.83 13.85 -49.47
C LYS A 719 4.72 14.81 -50.65
N LEU A 720 4.03 15.95 -50.49
CA LEU A 720 3.96 17.03 -51.49
C LEU A 720 5.02 18.13 -51.25
N ALA A 721 5.65 18.14 -50.07
CA ALA A 721 6.74 19.06 -49.71
C ALA A 721 8.15 18.44 -49.82
N ALA A 722 8.23 17.13 -50.11
CA ALA A 722 9.43 16.41 -50.52
C ALA A 722 9.33 16.10 -52.02
#